data_AF-A0A1L9S1Y8-F1
#
_entry.id   AF-A0A1L9S1Y8-F1
#
_cell.length_a   1.000
_cell.length_b   1.000
_cell.length_c   1.000
_cell.angle_alpha   90.00
_cell.angle_beta   90.00
_cell.angle_gamma   90.00
#
_symmetry.space_group_name_H-M   'P 1'
#
loop_
_entity.id
_entity.type
_entity.pdbx_description
1 polymer ?
#
loop_
_entity_poly.entity_id
_entity_poly.type
_entity_poly.pdbx_seq_one_letter_code
_entity_poly.pdbx_strand_id
1 'polypeptide(L)'
;MAAQASENLEKLNLNGQSGDAKADAPTADQAAPGEAEDDSDDDKEDGNGPEAGATGDAKKKKKRKPKKKKKGPAKVQSSPPRVPVSNLFPNNQYPEGEIVEYKNENSYRTTNEEKRYLDRMNNDFLQEYRQGAEVHRQVRQYAQKNIKPGQTLTEIAEGIEDSVRALTGHSGLEEGDNIKGGMGFPCGLSINHCAAHYTPNAGNKMVLQQGDVMKVDFGAHLNGRIVDSAFTVAFDPVYDPLLAAVKDATNTGIREAGIDVRMSDIGAAIQETMESYEVELNGTMHPVKCIRNLNGHNIDQHVIHGGKSVPIVKGGDQTKMEEGEVFAIETFGSTGKGYVRDDMETSHYALVPNANPVPLRLSSAKNLLNVINKNFGTLPFCRRYLDRLGQDKYLLGLNNLVSSGIVQDYPPLCDIKGSYTAQYEHPSTRISPPEKSLVDDQFFWTYTEEPHRSRRQAIIKAHPEVTKLCGPEPITKYVVLGVVSLQICCAYLLRDTSILSWRFLATAYLIGATSNQNLFLAIHEISHNLAFRSPMANRLLAIVANLPIGIPYSAAFRPYHLTHHKSLGVTGLDTDLPTAVEAFFLDSLLGKAFFCTFQILFYALRPMFVYSPPFTSIHLINLITQLSFDFALTKFCGGSLQPFFYFIMSSFLAGSLHPCAGHFIAEHYFFSKVEAGGTESIEELKKMEKDGKKQPHPLDSLPPPETYSYYGPLNILTYNVGLHNEHHDFPAIPWTKLYTLHQIASEFYEPLPCHRSWTWVIWTFIMDKNVGMWCRVKRAQGGRIVGGSAKTDKNSGRSGETISAASAGPDEAGDGWKESELQN
;
A
#
# COMPACT_ATOMS: atom_id res chain seq x y z
N MET A 1 28.61 8.38 -27.94
CA MET A 1 29.42 8.88 -26.79
C MET A 1 30.10 7.69 -26.10
N ALA A 2 30.91 6.92 -26.82
CA ALA A 2 31.43 5.61 -26.37
C ALA A 2 32.95 5.59 -26.09
N ALA A 3 33.60 6.76 -26.02
CA ALA A 3 35.05 6.86 -25.84
C ALA A 3 35.48 7.65 -24.57
N GLN A 4 34.57 7.92 -23.64
CA GLN A 4 34.87 8.64 -22.38
C GLN A 4 34.63 7.81 -21.11
N ALA A 5 34.27 6.53 -21.24
CA ALA A 5 34.05 5.65 -20.09
C ALA A 5 35.32 4.92 -19.60
N SER A 6 36.44 5.02 -20.32
CA SER A 6 37.70 4.35 -19.99
C SER A 6 38.67 5.17 -19.13
N GLU A 7 38.50 6.49 -18.99
CA GLU A 7 39.47 7.35 -18.28
C GLU A 7 39.17 7.57 -16.78
N ASN A 8 38.00 7.15 -16.27
CA ASN A 8 37.66 7.32 -14.85
C ASN A 8 37.90 6.07 -13.98
N LEU A 9 38.39 4.97 -14.57
CA LEU A 9 38.80 3.76 -13.83
C LEU A 9 40.29 3.76 -13.43
N GLU A 10 41.10 4.70 -13.92
CA GLU A 10 42.54 4.79 -13.62
C GLU A 10 42.92 5.75 -12.47
N LYS A 11 41.94 6.34 -11.75
CA LYS A 11 42.22 7.29 -10.63
C LYS A 11 41.94 6.75 -9.23
N LEU A 12 41.84 5.43 -9.05
CA LEU A 12 41.90 4.81 -7.71
C LEU A 12 43.34 4.36 -7.46
N ASN A 13 44.09 5.27 -6.84
CA ASN A 13 45.48 5.10 -6.47
C ASN A 13 45.60 4.04 -5.36
N LEU A 14 45.89 2.80 -5.74
CA LEU A 14 46.45 1.76 -4.88
C LEU A 14 47.95 1.67 -5.17
N ASN A 15 48.77 2.25 -4.30
CA ASN A 15 50.12 1.79 -4.05
C ASN A 15 50.54 2.19 -2.63
N GLY A 16 50.87 1.18 -1.84
CA GLY A 16 51.59 1.34 -0.57
C GLY A 16 53.11 1.35 -0.79
N GLN A 17 53.83 1.63 0.31
CA GLN A 17 55.12 1.04 0.76
C GLN A 17 55.86 2.07 1.63
N SER A 18 56.29 1.70 2.83
CA SER A 18 57.62 1.12 3.12
C SER A 18 57.66 0.74 4.61
N GLY A 19 58.42 -0.23 5.11
CA GLY A 19 59.49 -1.03 4.55
C GLY A 19 59.90 -2.15 5.54
N ASP A 20 60.92 -2.89 5.12
CA ASP A 20 61.55 -4.11 5.68
C ASP A 20 61.70 -4.25 7.21
N ALA A 21 61.59 -5.49 7.72
CA ALA A 21 62.76 -6.30 8.15
C ALA A 21 62.38 -7.59 8.93
N LYS A 22 62.96 -8.70 8.45
CA LYS A 22 63.57 -9.86 9.14
C LYS A 22 62.82 -10.65 10.25
N ALA A 23 62.66 -11.95 9.92
CA ALA A 23 62.99 -13.16 10.68
C ALA A 23 63.14 -13.08 12.21
N ASP A 24 62.36 -13.91 12.92
CA ASP A 24 62.89 -15.10 13.61
C ASP A 24 61.74 -16.04 14.02
N ALA A 25 61.85 -17.31 13.62
CA ALA A 25 61.15 -18.44 14.24
C ALA A 25 62.02 -18.92 15.43
N PRO A 26 61.49 -19.71 16.40
CA PRO A 26 61.30 -21.13 16.10
C PRO A 26 60.18 -21.88 16.86
N THR A 27 59.69 -22.93 16.19
CA THR A 27 59.40 -24.31 16.67
C THR A 27 58.40 -24.54 17.81
N ALA A 28 57.30 -25.23 17.50
CA ALA A 28 57.05 -26.67 17.76
C ALA A 28 56.30 -26.85 19.10
N ASP A 29 55.31 -27.71 19.27
CA ASP A 29 55.16 -29.05 18.72
C ASP A 29 53.71 -29.52 18.76
N GLN A 30 53.51 -30.68 18.14
CA GLN A 30 52.28 -31.43 17.93
C GLN A 30 51.55 -31.85 19.23
N ALA A 31 50.22 -32.00 19.16
CA ALA A 31 49.51 -33.27 19.43
C ALA A 31 47.98 -33.05 19.56
N ALA A 32 47.23 -33.75 18.72
CA ALA A 32 45.85 -34.18 18.98
C ALA A 32 45.88 -35.54 19.71
N PRO A 33 44.77 -36.25 19.98
CA PRO A 33 43.37 -35.86 20.24
C PRO A 33 42.84 -36.49 21.57
N GLY A 34 41.58 -36.22 21.93
CA GLY A 34 40.90 -36.95 23.00
C GLY A 34 39.42 -36.62 23.11
N GLU A 35 38.60 -37.47 22.47
CA GLU A 35 37.20 -37.82 22.77
C GLU A 35 36.94 -37.95 24.28
N ALA A 36 35.76 -37.91 24.87
CA ALA A 36 34.36 -37.63 24.56
C ALA A 36 33.68 -37.56 25.95
N GLU A 37 32.45 -37.03 26.03
CA GLU A 37 31.29 -37.65 26.70
C GLU A 37 30.27 -36.59 27.15
N ASP A 38 29.03 -36.93 26.78
CA ASP A 38 27.76 -36.50 27.35
C ASP A 38 27.80 -36.38 28.89
N ASP A 39 27.06 -35.43 29.46
CA ASP A 39 25.69 -35.75 29.87
C ASP A 39 24.91 -34.50 30.31
N SER A 40 23.63 -34.59 30.01
CA SER A 40 22.50 -33.82 30.51
C SER A 40 22.40 -33.76 32.04
N ASP A 41 21.88 -32.67 32.60
CA ASP A 41 20.45 -32.53 32.90
C ASP A 41 20.18 -31.26 33.75
N ASP A 42 18.99 -30.72 33.52
CA ASP A 42 18.36 -29.59 34.21
C ASP A 42 18.19 -29.83 35.72
N ASP A 43 18.19 -28.77 36.53
CA ASP A 43 17.01 -28.51 37.38
C ASP A 43 16.96 -27.13 38.06
N LYS A 44 15.73 -26.83 38.47
CA LYS A 44 15.08 -25.53 38.67
C LYS A 44 15.27 -24.84 40.03
N GLU A 45 14.82 -23.59 39.99
CA GLU A 45 14.36 -22.62 41.01
C GLU A 45 14.03 -23.09 42.43
N ASP A 46 14.41 -22.23 43.38
CA ASP A 46 13.64 -21.77 44.56
C ASP A 46 14.19 -20.36 44.90
N GLY A 47 13.49 -19.35 45.40
CA GLY A 47 12.36 -19.26 46.32
C GLY A 47 12.63 -18.03 47.24
N ASN A 48 11.60 -17.26 47.58
CA ASN A 48 11.64 -15.83 47.96
C ASN A 48 11.76 -15.50 49.49
N GLY A 49 12.55 -14.46 49.85
CA GLY A 49 12.36 -13.50 50.98
C GLY A 49 12.80 -13.86 52.43
N PRO A 50 12.75 -12.92 53.42
CA PRO A 50 12.97 -11.46 53.40
C PRO A 50 13.74 -10.86 54.64
N GLU A 51 14.01 -9.54 54.59
CA GLU A 51 14.20 -8.51 55.66
C GLU A 51 15.36 -8.55 56.70
N ALA A 52 16.16 -7.46 56.75
CA ALA A 52 16.11 -6.42 57.81
C ALA A 52 17.41 -5.56 57.90
N GLY A 53 17.26 -4.26 58.24
CA GLY A 53 18.25 -3.51 59.03
C GLY A 53 18.91 -2.28 58.38
N ALA A 54 18.41 -1.10 58.71
CA ALA A 54 18.94 0.21 58.31
C ALA A 54 20.01 0.77 59.28
N THR A 55 21.02 1.49 58.76
CA THR A 55 21.61 2.71 59.36
C THR A 55 22.35 3.50 58.27
N GLY A 56 22.15 4.82 58.22
CA GLY A 56 22.64 5.69 57.14
C GLY A 56 24.05 6.27 57.36
N ASP A 57 24.63 6.83 56.28
CA ASP A 57 24.99 8.25 56.22
C ASP A 57 25.44 8.67 54.81
N ALA A 58 25.11 9.91 54.46
CA ALA A 58 25.22 10.45 53.11
C ALA A 58 26.62 10.98 52.75
N LYS A 59 27.13 10.69 51.54
CA LYS A 59 28.15 11.53 50.86
C LYS A 59 28.18 11.38 49.32
N LYS A 60 27.70 12.46 48.67
CA LYS A 60 28.00 13.03 47.33
C LYS A 60 28.10 12.11 46.09
N LYS A 61 27.05 12.20 45.25
CA LYS A 61 26.97 11.78 43.84
C LYS A 61 28.07 12.44 42.96
N LYS A 62 28.91 11.60 42.31
CA LYS A 62 29.63 11.95 41.07
C LYS A 62 28.83 11.39 39.88
N LYS A 63 28.36 12.27 38.99
CA LYS A 63 27.64 11.92 37.74
C LYS A 63 28.50 10.97 36.88
N ARG A 64 28.10 9.71 36.74
CA ARG A 64 28.59 8.81 35.68
C ARG A 64 27.89 9.17 34.37
N LYS A 65 28.67 9.48 33.34
CA LYS A 65 28.19 9.64 31.95
C LYS A 65 27.46 8.36 31.50
N PRO A 66 26.37 8.44 30.71
CA PRO A 66 25.74 7.25 30.16
C PRO A 66 26.73 6.56 29.20
N LYS A 67 27.00 5.28 29.42
CA LYS A 67 27.69 4.45 28.43
C LYS A 67 26.81 4.38 27.18
N LYS A 68 27.33 4.86 26.04
CA LYS A 68 26.75 4.60 24.72
C LYS A 68 26.51 3.08 24.60
N LYS A 69 25.26 2.67 24.36
CA LYS A 69 24.98 1.32 23.83
C LYS A 69 25.80 1.19 22.54
N LYS A 70 26.78 0.29 22.52
CA LYS A 70 27.44 -0.10 21.27
C LYS A 70 26.33 -0.68 20.38
N LYS A 71 26.15 -0.13 19.17
CA LYS A 71 25.44 -0.83 18.10
C LYS A 71 26.12 -2.20 17.96
N GLY A 72 25.35 -3.29 18.06
CA GLY A 72 25.87 -4.61 17.71
C GLY A 72 26.37 -4.61 16.26
N PRO A 73 27.30 -5.50 15.89
CA PRO A 73 27.73 -5.64 14.51
C PRO A 73 26.52 -5.93 13.60
N ALA A 74 26.53 -5.38 12.39
CA ALA A 74 25.52 -5.73 11.38
C ALA A 74 25.57 -7.25 11.15
N LYS A 75 24.40 -7.91 11.08
CA LYS A 75 24.34 -9.34 10.74
C LYS A 75 24.86 -9.49 9.31
N VAL A 76 25.82 -10.39 9.11
CA VAL A 76 26.45 -10.68 7.80
C VAL A 76 25.86 -12.00 7.28
N GLN A 77 25.72 -12.11 5.95
CA GLN A 77 25.30 -13.36 5.31
C GLN A 77 26.35 -14.48 5.50
N SER A 78 25.90 -15.74 5.58
CA SER A 78 26.77 -16.93 5.66
C SER A 78 27.17 -17.47 4.28
N SER A 79 28.07 -18.45 4.24
CA SER A 79 28.39 -19.22 3.03
C SER A 79 28.41 -20.72 3.38
N PRO A 80 27.47 -21.55 2.87
CA PRO A 80 26.38 -21.19 1.96
C PRO A 80 25.39 -20.18 2.61
N PRO A 81 24.67 -19.40 1.81
CA PRO A 81 23.79 -18.36 2.33
C PRO A 81 22.59 -19.00 3.04
N ARG A 82 22.42 -18.70 4.33
CA ARG A 82 21.42 -19.30 5.22
C ARG A 82 20.75 -18.29 6.16
N VAL A 83 21.19 -17.03 6.16
CA VAL A 83 20.54 -15.96 6.92
C VAL A 83 19.40 -15.38 6.09
N PRO A 84 18.14 -15.38 6.59
CA PRO A 84 17.02 -14.74 5.91
C PRO A 84 17.32 -13.29 5.53
N VAL A 85 16.93 -12.87 4.32
CA VAL A 85 17.19 -11.51 3.83
C VAL A 85 16.51 -10.46 4.73
N SER A 86 15.32 -10.76 5.25
CA SER A 86 14.62 -9.91 6.22
C SER A 86 15.43 -9.64 7.51
N ASN A 87 16.31 -10.56 7.91
CA ASN A 87 17.20 -10.37 9.06
C ASN A 87 18.39 -9.46 8.75
N LEU A 88 18.78 -9.34 7.48
CA LEU A 88 19.83 -8.43 7.02
C LEU A 88 19.30 -6.99 6.87
N PHE A 89 18.01 -6.85 6.57
CA PHE A 89 17.31 -5.57 6.36
C PHE A 89 16.13 -5.40 7.35
N PRO A 90 16.39 -5.16 8.65
CA PRO A 90 15.37 -5.18 9.71
C PRO A 90 14.34 -4.03 9.63
N ASN A 91 14.55 -3.06 8.74
CA ASN A 91 13.62 -1.97 8.45
C ASN A 91 12.67 -2.27 7.29
N ASN A 92 12.69 -3.51 6.74
CA ASN A 92 11.94 -3.92 5.56
C ASN A 92 12.16 -3.02 4.34
N GLN A 93 13.37 -2.45 4.21
CA GLN A 93 13.79 -1.71 3.02
C GLN A 93 14.87 -2.50 2.30
N TYR A 94 14.52 -3.03 1.14
CA TYR A 94 15.41 -3.87 0.35
C TYR A 94 16.09 -3.05 -0.77
N PRO A 95 17.30 -3.43 -1.21
CA PRO A 95 18.03 -2.70 -2.24
C PRO A 95 17.25 -2.60 -3.55
N GLU A 96 17.21 -1.40 -4.10
CA GLU A 96 16.61 -1.14 -5.41
C GLU A 96 17.44 -1.81 -6.53
N GLY A 97 16.76 -2.17 -7.62
CA GLY A 97 17.41 -2.60 -8.86
C GLY A 97 17.99 -1.42 -9.64
N GLU A 98 18.50 -1.69 -10.84
CA GLU A 98 18.87 -0.63 -11.77
C GLU A 98 17.63 0.14 -12.23
N ILE A 99 17.72 1.47 -12.21
CA ILE A 99 16.65 2.37 -12.60
C ILE A 99 17.02 3.07 -13.92
N VAL A 100 16.21 2.86 -14.96
CA VAL A 100 16.37 3.33 -16.34
C VAL A 100 15.19 4.21 -16.80
N GLU A 101 15.44 5.49 -17.12
CA GLU A 101 14.38 6.38 -17.61
C GLU A 101 13.74 5.90 -18.93
N TYR A 102 12.41 5.98 -19.04
CA TYR A 102 11.73 5.73 -20.32
C TYR A 102 12.10 6.80 -21.36
N LYS A 103 12.31 6.36 -22.61
CA LYS A 103 12.67 7.24 -23.73
C LYS A 103 11.46 8.05 -24.24
N ASN A 104 11.76 9.12 -24.99
CA ASN A 104 10.81 9.87 -25.81
C ASN A 104 9.63 10.47 -25.01
N GLU A 105 8.42 10.41 -25.58
CA GLU A 105 7.17 10.89 -25.01
C GLU A 105 6.80 10.23 -23.68
N ASN A 106 7.48 9.16 -23.26
CA ASN A 106 7.23 8.49 -21.98
C ASN A 106 8.06 9.04 -20.81
N SER A 107 9.06 9.89 -21.09
CA SER A 107 9.94 10.50 -20.07
C SER A 107 9.19 11.38 -19.05
N TYR A 108 8.00 11.89 -19.40
CA TYR A 108 7.16 12.65 -18.46
C TYR A 108 6.78 11.84 -17.23
N ARG A 109 6.70 10.50 -17.32
CA ARG A 109 6.36 9.64 -16.17
C ARG A 109 7.37 9.76 -15.04
N THR A 110 8.61 10.16 -15.36
CA THR A 110 9.67 10.44 -14.39
C THR A 110 9.40 11.76 -13.62
N THR A 111 8.78 12.76 -14.24
CA THR A 111 8.56 14.07 -13.59
C THR A 111 7.11 14.29 -13.15
N ASN A 112 6.19 13.44 -13.61
CA ASN A 112 4.77 13.53 -13.34
C ASN A 112 4.44 13.01 -11.93
N GLU A 113 3.90 13.87 -11.08
CA GLU A 113 3.67 13.57 -9.67
C GLU A 113 2.58 12.50 -9.45
N GLU A 114 1.56 12.43 -10.30
CA GLU A 114 0.53 11.38 -10.21
C GLU A 114 1.16 9.99 -10.43
N LYS A 115 2.06 9.87 -11.40
CA LYS A 115 2.78 8.62 -11.69
C LYS A 115 3.75 8.26 -10.56
N ARG A 116 4.49 9.24 -10.05
CA ARG A 116 5.36 9.08 -8.86
C ARG A 116 4.58 8.63 -7.64
N TYR A 117 3.38 9.16 -7.46
CA TYR A 117 2.50 8.82 -6.37
C TYR A 117 1.93 7.39 -6.53
N LEU A 118 1.43 7.01 -7.71
CA LEU A 118 1.03 5.62 -8.01
C LEU A 118 2.17 4.62 -7.79
N ASP A 119 3.42 5.03 -8.02
CA ASP A 119 4.61 4.24 -7.71
C ASP A 119 4.83 4.07 -6.20
N ARG A 120 4.73 5.16 -5.43
CA ARG A 120 4.81 5.14 -3.95
C ARG A 120 3.70 4.29 -3.32
N MET A 121 2.55 4.19 -3.96
CA MET A 121 1.45 3.37 -3.47
C MET A 121 1.66 1.87 -3.65
N ASN A 122 2.47 1.45 -4.62
CA ASN A 122 2.86 0.05 -4.80
C ASN A 122 4.08 -0.33 -3.96
N ASN A 123 4.36 0.37 -2.86
CA ASN A 123 5.53 0.12 -2.03
C ASN A 123 5.54 -1.31 -1.48
N ASP A 124 4.39 -1.85 -1.06
CA ASP A 124 4.32 -3.24 -0.56
C ASP A 124 4.73 -4.24 -1.64
N PHE A 125 4.17 -4.10 -2.85
CA PHE A 125 4.59 -4.87 -4.02
C PHE A 125 6.10 -4.71 -4.28
N LEU A 126 6.60 -3.48 -4.31
CA LEU A 126 8.01 -3.20 -4.61
C LEU A 126 8.94 -3.76 -3.53
N GLN A 127 8.61 -3.69 -2.25
CA GLN A 127 9.44 -4.26 -1.19
C GLN A 127 9.46 -5.78 -1.26
N GLU A 128 8.31 -6.44 -1.43
CA GLU A 128 8.24 -7.90 -1.61
C GLU A 128 9.06 -8.35 -2.81
N TYR A 129 8.91 -7.65 -3.95
CA TYR A 129 9.66 -7.93 -5.16
C TYR A 129 11.17 -7.70 -4.99
N ARG A 130 11.57 -6.58 -4.38
CA ARG A 130 12.98 -6.25 -4.08
C ARG A 130 13.60 -7.24 -3.09
N GLN A 131 12.82 -7.73 -2.13
CA GLN A 131 13.25 -8.82 -1.24
C GLN A 131 13.53 -10.07 -2.04
N GLY A 132 12.59 -10.51 -2.89
CA GLY A 132 12.77 -11.66 -3.78
C GLY A 132 13.99 -11.49 -4.70
N ALA A 133 14.22 -10.29 -5.21
CA ALA A 133 15.35 -9.98 -6.08
C ALA A 133 16.68 -10.02 -5.32
N GLU A 134 16.70 -9.58 -4.06
CA GLU A 134 17.88 -9.69 -3.20
C GLU A 134 18.19 -11.14 -2.82
N VAL A 135 17.16 -11.95 -2.57
CA VAL A 135 17.32 -13.41 -2.42
C VAL A 135 18.00 -13.98 -3.67
N HIS A 136 17.42 -13.70 -4.85
CA HIS A 136 17.96 -14.19 -6.13
C HIS A 136 19.42 -13.76 -6.32
N ARG A 137 19.74 -12.47 -6.12
CA ARG A 137 21.11 -11.94 -6.26
C ARG A 137 22.11 -12.67 -5.37
N GLN A 138 21.81 -12.88 -4.09
CA GLN A 138 22.72 -13.55 -3.17
C GLN A 138 22.90 -15.04 -3.52
N VAL A 139 21.81 -15.74 -3.88
CA VAL A 139 21.87 -17.14 -4.30
C VAL A 139 22.62 -17.30 -5.61
N ARG A 140 22.39 -16.41 -6.58
CA ARG A 140 23.11 -16.38 -7.86
C ARG A 140 24.61 -16.19 -7.66
N GLN A 141 25.01 -15.25 -6.80
CA GLN A 141 26.42 -15.03 -6.47
C GLN A 141 27.05 -16.26 -5.82
N TYR A 142 26.32 -16.96 -4.95
CA TYR A 142 26.74 -18.23 -4.39
C TYR A 142 26.89 -19.30 -5.48
N ALA A 143 25.89 -19.46 -6.35
CA ALA A 143 25.89 -20.42 -7.45
C ALA A 143 27.08 -20.20 -8.40
N GLN A 144 27.30 -18.96 -8.86
CA GLN A 144 28.43 -18.60 -9.74
C GLN A 144 29.80 -18.94 -9.13
N LYS A 145 29.95 -18.80 -7.81
CA LYS A 145 31.19 -19.14 -7.11
C LYS A 145 31.36 -20.65 -6.95
N ASN A 146 30.29 -21.38 -6.65
CA ASN A 146 30.36 -22.77 -6.19
C ASN A 146 30.15 -23.81 -7.29
N ILE A 147 29.44 -23.48 -8.39
CA ILE A 147 29.24 -24.40 -9.50
C ILE A 147 30.58 -24.71 -10.17
N LYS A 148 30.93 -26.00 -10.28
CA LYS A 148 32.17 -26.52 -10.87
C LYS A 148 31.92 -27.85 -11.58
N PRO A 149 32.70 -28.20 -12.62
CA PRO A 149 32.65 -29.53 -13.20
C PRO A 149 32.94 -30.61 -12.17
N GLY A 150 32.29 -31.76 -12.31
CA GLY A 150 32.37 -32.89 -11.38
C GLY A 150 31.24 -32.95 -10.36
N GLN A 151 30.46 -31.87 -10.19
CA GLN A 151 29.23 -31.91 -9.38
C GLN A 151 28.08 -32.56 -10.14
N THR A 152 27.23 -33.29 -9.43
CA THR A 152 25.97 -33.74 -10.01
C THR A 152 25.01 -32.57 -10.16
N LEU A 153 24.11 -32.63 -11.15
CA LEU A 153 23.10 -31.58 -11.30
C LEU A 153 22.13 -31.53 -10.12
N THR A 154 21.92 -32.68 -9.45
CA THR A 154 21.10 -32.75 -8.22
C THR A 154 21.74 -31.92 -7.10
N GLU A 155 23.04 -32.09 -6.85
CA GLU A 155 23.77 -31.29 -5.84
C GLU A 155 23.70 -29.79 -6.13
N ILE A 156 23.80 -29.40 -7.40
CA ILE A 156 23.70 -28.00 -7.81
C ILE A 156 22.28 -27.46 -7.57
N ALA A 157 21.25 -28.20 -8.00
CA ALA A 157 19.86 -27.81 -7.83
C ALA A 157 19.49 -27.65 -6.34
N GLU A 158 19.79 -28.66 -5.52
CA GLU A 158 19.49 -28.63 -4.08
C GLU A 158 20.26 -27.51 -3.36
N GLY A 159 21.53 -27.28 -3.73
CA GLY A 159 22.32 -26.18 -3.17
C GLY A 159 21.71 -24.80 -3.42
N ILE A 160 21.17 -24.57 -4.63
CA ILE A 160 20.47 -23.33 -4.99
C ILE A 160 19.13 -23.23 -4.26
N GLU A 161 18.32 -24.29 -4.34
CA GLU A 161 16.96 -24.30 -3.79
C GLU A 161 16.95 -24.15 -2.27
N ASP A 162 17.85 -24.82 -1.55
CA ASP A 162 17.98 -24.69 -0.10
C ASP A 162 18.43 -23.29 0.30
N SER A 163 19.23 -22.64 -0.55
CA SER A 163 19.65 -21.26 -0.34
C SER A 163 18.47 -20.30 -0.50
N VAL A 164 17.63 -20.47 -1.52
CA VAL A 164 16.41 -19.65 -1.71
C VAL A 164 15.44 -19.84 -0.54
N ARG A 165 15.15 -21.09 -0.15
CA ARG A 165 14.27 -21.41 0.98
C ARG A 165 14.78 -20.79 2.29
N ALA A 166 16.09 -20.89 2.56
CA ALA A 166 16.67 -20.28 3.75
C ALA A 166 16.62 -18.74 3.73
N LEU A 167 16.85 -18.12 2.57
CA LEU A 167 16.92 -16.66 2.45
C LEU A 167 15.54 -15.99 2.42
N THR A 168 14.53 -16.69 1.92
CA THR A 168 13.11 -16.27 2.03
C THR A 168 12.56 -16.51 3.45
N GLY A 169 13.12 -17.47 4.18
CA GLY A 169 12.59 -17.90 5.48
C GLY A 169 11.45 -18.90 5.38
N HIS A 170 11.20 -19.43 4.18
CA HIS A 170 10.10 -20.35 3.88
C HIS A 170 10.68 -21.67 3.38
N SER A 171 10.52 -22.71 4.20
CA SER A 171 11.07 -24.04 3.92
C SER A 171 10.21 -24.82 2.93
N GLY A 172 8.94 -24.43 2.77
CA GLY A 172 7.97 -25.09 1.92
C GLY A 172 7.63 -26.53 2.33
N LEU A 173 7.85 -26.88 3.60
CA LEU A 173 7.47 -28.18 4.17
C LEU A 173 6.13 -28.16 4.88
N GLU A 174 5.77 -27.01 5.46
CA GLU A 174 4.46 -26.81 6.08
C GLU A 174 3.41 -26.47 5.01
N GLU A 175 2.19 -26.95 5.22
CA GLU A 175 1.07 -26.70 4.31
C GLU A 175 0.86 -25.19 4.12
N GLY A 176 0.88 -24.73 2.86
CA GLY A 176 0.71 -23.32 2.50
C GLY A 176 1.94 -22.43 2.72
N ASP A 177 3.04 -22.93 3.29
CA ASP A 177 4.26 -22.12 3.50
C ASP A 177 4.88 -21.67 2.18
N ASN A 178 4.98 -22.59 1.22
CA ASN A 178 5.55 -22.29 -0.10
C ASN A 178 4.67 -21.34 -0.94
N ILE A 179 3.43 -21.04 -0.53
CA ILE A 179 2.61 -20.00 -1.17
C ILE A 179 3.02 -18.61 -0.65
N LYS A 180 3.45 -18.51 0.61
CA LYS A 180 3.90 -17.26 1.25
C LYS A 180 5.28 -16.83 0.75
N GLY A 181 6.16 -17.77 0.48
CA GLY A 181 7.47 -17.49 -0.12
C GLY A 181 8.28 -18.75 -0.37
N GLY A 182 9.34 -18.62 -1.16
CA GLY A 182 10.21 -19.74 -1.50
C GLY A 182 10.62 -19.74 -2.96
N MET A 183 10.68 -20.93 -3.56
CA MET A 183 11.03 -21.12 -4.97
C MET A 183 9.89 -20.65 -5.87
N GLY A 184 10.15 -19.70 -6.76
CA GLY A 184 9.14 -19.21 -7.72
C GLY A 184 8.78 -20.26 -8.76
N PHE A 185 9.75 -21.09 -9.13
CA PHE A 185 9.63 -22.26 -10.01
C PHE A 185 10.88 -23.16 -9.80
N PRO A 186 10.92 -24.39 -10.34
CA PRO A 186 12.05 -25.30 -10.14
C PRO A 186 13.36 -24.78 -10.74
N CYS A 187 14.50 -25.12 -10.11
CA CYS A 187 15.82 -24.73 -10.62
C CYS A 187 16.15 -25.46 -11.92
N GLY A 188 16.02 -24.75 -13.05
CA GLY A 188 16.44 -25.16 -14.38
C GLY A 188 17.97 -25.23 -14.49
N LEU A 189 18.47 -26.37 -14.94
CA LEU A 189 19.89 -26.69 -15.14
C LEU A 189 20.11 -27.31 -16.52
N SER A 190 19.50 -26.72 -17.54
CA SER A 190 19.52 -27.21 -18.92
C SER A 190 20.93 -27.16 -19.50
N ILE A 191 21.41 -28.25 -20.11
CA ILE A 191 22.79 -28.39 -20.60
C ILE A 191 22.86 -28.51 -22.13
N ASN A 192 23.83 -27.81 -22.73
CA ASN A 192 24.19 -27.87 -24.15
C ASN A 192 22.99 -27.52 -25.04
N HIS A 193 22.58 -28.42 -25.93
CA HIS A 193 21.42 -28.26 -26.81
C HIS A 193 20.06 -28.09 -26.10
N CYS A 194 19.92 -28.51 -24.85
CA CYS A 194 18.71 -28.26 -24.06
C CYS A 194 18.72 -26.81 -23.61
N ALA A 195 17.76 -25.99 -24.04
CA ALA A 195 17.66 -24.57 -23.72
C ALA A 195 17.00 -24.30 -22.37
N ALA A 196 15.85 -24.91 -22.10
CA ALA A 196 15.02 -24.60 -20.94
C ALA A 196 14.31 -25.84 -20.36
N HIS A 197 13.70 -25.68 -19.18
CA HIS A 197 12.80 -26.64 -18.51
C HIS A 197 13.40 -28.02 -18.13
N TYR A 198 14.72 -28.15 -18.06
CA TYR A 198 15.34 -29.33 -17.49
C TYR A 198 15.76 -29.12 -16.04
N THR A 199 15.31 -29.97 -15.13
CA THR A 199 15.86 -30.12 -13.78
C THR A 199 15.98 -31.62 -13.46
N PRO A 200 16.98 -32.10 -12.70
CA PRO A 200 17.10 -33.53 -12.43
C PRO A 200 15.88 -34.08 -11.68
N ASN A 201 15.35 -35.22 -12.11
CA ASN A 201 14.44 -36.04 -11.30
C ASN A 201 15.23 -36.92 -10.31
N ALA A 202 14.55 -37.52 -9.34
CA ALA A 202 15.18 -38.46 -8.41
C ALA A 202 15.93 -39.58 -9.15
N GLY A 203 17.15 -39.88 -8.70
CA GLY A 203 18.02 -40.90 -9.30
C GLY A 203 18.81 -40.45 -10.53
N ASN A 204 18.69 -39.18 -10.96
CA ASN A 204 19.54 -38.62 -12.00
C ASN A 204 21.03 -38.66 -11.58
N LYS A 205 21.90 -39.08 -12.50
CA LYS A 205 23.36 -39.20 -12.28
C LYS A 205 24.16 -38.30 -13.21
N MET A 206 23.53 -37.30 -13.83
CA MET A 206 24.22 -36.39 -14.74
C MET A 206 25.19 -35.55 -13.93
N VAL A 207 26.44 -35.50 -14.40
CA VAL A 207 27.53 -34.74 -13.80
C VAL A 207 27.90 -33.63 -14.76
N LEU A 208 28.02 -32.40 -14.25
CA LEU A 208 28.46 -31.25 -15.00
C LEU A 208 29.89 -31.44 -15.50
N GLN A 209 30.11 -31.29 -16.80
CA GLN A 209 31.41 -31.46 -17.44
C GLN A 209 32.09 -30.12 -17.75
N GLN A 210 33.40 -30.17 -18.01
CA GLN A 210 34.19 -28.99 -18.38
C GLN A 210 33.70 -28.31 -19.67
N GLY A 211 33.26 -29.11 -20.65
CA GLY A 211 32.77 -28.63 -21.95
C GLY A 211 31.27 -28.34 -22.00
N ASP A 212 30.56 -28.35 -20.87
CA ASP A 212 29.13 -28.09 -20.84
C ASP A 212 28.82 -26.59 -20.83
N VAL A 213 27.75 -26.23 -21.54
CA VAL A 213 27.10 -24.92 -21.47
C VAL A 213 25.76 -25.08 -20.73
N MET A 214 25.75 -24.71 -19.46
CA MET A 214 24.61 -24.91 -18.56
C MET A 214 23.87 -23.59 -18.33
N LYS A 215 22.55 -23.59 -18.55
CA LYS A 215 21.68 -22.49 -18.13
C LYS A 215 21.25 -22.75 -16.70
N VAL A 216 21.49 -21.78 -15.82
CA VAL A 216 21.02 -21.79 -14.44
C VAL A 216 19.88 -20.79 -14.33
N ASP A 217 18.68 -21.32 -14.22
CA ASP A 217 17.44 -20.58 -14.26
C ASP A 217 16.62 -20.95 -13.01
N PHE A 218 16.31 -19.97 -12.17
CA PHE A 218 15.57 -20.24 -10.94
C PHE A 218 14.83 -19.00 -10.46
N GLY A 219 13.63 -19.22 -9.91
CA GLY A 219 12.80 -18.16 -9.36
C GLY A 219 12.88 -18.08 -7.84
N ALA A 220 12.70 -16.86 -7.31
CA ALA A 220 12.40 -16.63 -5.89
C ALA A 220 11.11 -15.80 -5.80
N HIS A 221 10.27 -16.06 -4.81
CA HIS A 221 9.06 -15.25 -4.61
C HIS A 221 8.74 -15.00 -3.15
N LEU A 222 8.05 -13.88 -2.90
CA LEU A 222 7.35 -13.57 -1.65
C LEU A 222 5.91 -13.21 -2.03
N ASN A 223 4.92 -13.81 -1.37
CA ASN A 223 3.48 -13.61 -1.62
C ASN A 223 3.09 -13.65 -3.11
N GLY A 224 3.65 -14.61 -3.84
CA GLY A 224 3.45 -14.76 -5.29
C GLY A 224 4.10 -13.70 -6.18
N ARG A 225 4.89 -12.77 -5.65
CA ARG A 225 5.70 -11.82 -6.43
C ARG A 225 6.96 -12.52 -6.94
N ILE A 226 6.87 -13.14 -8.12
CA ILE A 226 7.94 -13.98 -8.65
C ILE A 226 9.02 -13.12 -9.30
N VAL A 227 10.25 -13.34 -8.87
CA VAL A 227 11.45 -12.84 -9.53
C VAL A 227 11.99 -13.95 -10.41
N ASP A 228 11.95 -13.70 -11.71
CA ASP A 228 12.46 -14.58 -12.75
C ASP A 228 13.79 -14.03 -13.30
N SER A 229 14.83 -14.85 -13.29
CA SER A 229 16.16 -14.47 -13.76
C SER A 229 17.08 -15.68 -13.90
N ALA A 230 17.82 -15.68 -15.00
CA ALA A 230 18.69 -16.76 -15.41
C ALA A 230 20.06 -16.24 -15.87
N PHE A 231 21.05 -17.14 -15.83
CA PHE A 231 22.38 -16.90 -16.38
C PHE A 231 22.97 -18.19 -16.91
N THR A 232 23.91 -18.07 -17.84
CA THR A 232 24.64 -19.23 -18.38
C THR A 232 26.00 -19.39 -17.69
N VAL A 233 26.36 -20.64 -17.39
CA VAL A 233 27.68 -21.07 -16.93
C VAL A 233 28.32 -21.90 -18.04
N ALA A 234 29.54 -21.50 -18.42
CA ALA A 234 30.44 -22.29 -19.25
C ALA A 234 31.85 -22.16 -18.64
N PHE A 235 32.66 -23.21 -18.75
CA PHE A 235 34.04 -23.22 -18.21
C PHE A 235 35.10 -23.18 -19.30
N ASP A 236 34.72 -23.54 -20.53
CA ASP A 236 35.57 -23.40 -21.69
C ASP A 236 35.36 -22.01 -22.32
N PRO A 237 36.41 -21.17 -22.43
CA PRO A 237 36.32 -19.83 -23.03
C PRO A 237 35.86 -19.83 -24.49
N VAL A 238 35.87 -20.99 -25.18
CA VAL A 238 35.33 -21.10 -26.55
C VAL A 238 33.86 -20.66 -26.65
N TYR A 239 33.11 -20.73 -25.54
CA TYR A 239 31.72 -20.31 -25.48
C TYR A 239 31.52 -18.83 -25.09
N ASP A 240 32.57 -18.10 -24.73
CA ASP A 240 32.47 -16.69 -24.31
C ASP A 240 31.75 -15.81 -25.36
N PRO A 241 32.00 -15.95 -26.69
CA PRO A 241 31.27 -15.20 -27.70
C PRO A 241 29.77 -15.53 -27.73
N LEU A 242 29.39 -16.79 -27.51
CA LEU A 242 27.99 -17.20 -27.43
C LEU A 242 27.30 -16.57 -26.21
N LEU A 243 27.97 -16.59 -25.05
CA LEU A 243 27.45 -15.98 -23.83
C LEU A 243 27.34 -14.45 -23.97
N ALA A 244 28.33 -13.81 -24.60
CA ALA A 244 28.32 -12.38 -24.86
C ALA A 244 27.15 -11.97 -25.78
N ALA A 245 26.93 -12.71 -26.87
CA ALA A 245 25.83 -12.47 -27.81
C ALA A 245 24.47 -12.49 -27.10
N VAL A 246 24.22 -13.53 -26.30
CA VAL A 246 22.93 -13.68 -25.59
C VAL A 246 22.76 -12.63 -24.50
N LYS A 247 23.83 -12.30 -23.78
CA LYS A 247 23.79 -11.26 -22.75
C LYS A 247 23.49 -9.88 -23.35
N ASP A 248 24.15 -9.54 -24.46
CA ASP A 248 23.95 -8.27 -25.16
C ASP A 248 22.54 -8.19 -25.77
N ALA A 249 22.06 -9.27 -26.38
CA ALA A 249 20.69 -9.36 -26.88
C ALA A 249 19.63 -9.18 -25.76
N THR A 250 19.86 -9.80 -24.60
CA THR A 250 18.99 -9.62 -23.41
C THR A 250 19.00 -8.18 -22.93
N ASN A 251 20.17 -7.56 -22.81
CA ASN A 251 20.29 -6.15 -22.41
C ASN A 251 19.66 -5.20 -23.43
N THR A 252 19.73 -5.51 -24.72
CA THR A 252 18.97 -4.80 -25.76
C THR A 252 17.47 -4.95 -25.53
N GLY A 253 16.98 -6.16 -25.24
CA GLY A 253 15.58 -6.39 -24.87
C GLY A 253 15.13 -5.51 -23.71
N ILE A 254 15.91 -5.48 -22.62
CA ILE A 254 15.62 -4.65 -21.42
C ILE A 254 15.61 -3.16 -21.77
N ARG A 255 16.58 -2.71 -22.58
CA ARG A 255 16.73 -1.31 -23.01
C ARG A 255 15.63 -0.83 -23.95
N GLU A 256 15.04 -1.73 -24.73
CA GLU A 256 13.91 -1.43 -25.62
C GLU A 256 12.55 -1.65 -24.96
N ALA A 257 12.47 -2.43 -23.89
CA ALA A 257 11.24 -2.62 -23.12
C ALA A 257 10.75 -1.32 -22.48
N GLY A 258 9.42 -1.13 -22.45
CA GLY A 258 8.80 -0.05 -21.71
C GLY A 258 7.35 0.17 -22.04
N ILE A 259 6.67 0.99 -21.23
CA ILE A 259 5.24 1.28 -21.38
C ILE A 259 4.97 1.78 -22.80
N ASP A 260 3.89 1.29 -23.41
CA ASP A 260 3.45 1.59 -24.78
C ASP A 260 4.35 1.03 -25.90
N VAL A 261 5.46 0.36 -25.59
CA VAL A 261 6.32 -0.32 -26.58
C VAL A 261 5.65 -1.60 -27.06
N ARG A 262 5.71 -1.86 -28.37
CA ARG A 262 5.18 -3.07 -29.00
C ARG A 262 6.15 -4.22 -28.81
N MET A 263 5.62 -5.39 -28.46
CA MET A 263 6.40 -6.63 -28.30
C MET A 263 7.24 -6.96 -29.53
N SER A 264 6.69 -6.78 -30.74
CA SER A 264 7.40 -7.03 -31.99
C SER A 264 8.64 -6.16 -32.20
N ASP A 265 8.64 -4.94 -31.68
CA ASP A 265 9.75 -3.99 -31.84
C ASP A 265 10.93 -4.43 -30.96
N ILE A 266 10.63 -4.90 -29.74
CA ILE A 266 11.61 -5.48 -28.82
C ILE A 266 12.23 -6.73 -29.46
N GLY A 267 11.41 -7.64 -29.99
CA GLY A 267 11.91 -8.86 -30.65
C GLY A 267 12.77 -8.60 -31.88
N ALA A 268 12.45 -7.57 -32.67
CA ALA A 268 13.29 -7.18 -33.81
C ALA A 268 14.67 -6.68 -33.36
N ALA A 269 14.73 -5.85 -32.31
CA ALA A 269 16.00 -5.32 -31.78
C ALA A 269 16.85 -6.41 -31.11
N ILE A 270 16.22 -7.33 -30.38
CA ILE A 270 16.88 -8.52 -29.81
C ILE A 270 17.50 -9.36 -30.93
N GLN A 271 16.74 -9.65 -31.99
CA GLN A 271 17.24 -10.46 -33.10
C GLN A 271 18.42 -9.82 -33.81
N GLU A 272 18.32 -8.52 -34.12
CA GLU A 272 19.38 -7.76 -34.76
C GLU A 272 20.67 -7.83 -33.95
N THR A 273 20.58 -7.67 -32.63
CA THR A 273 21.73 -7.75 -31.73
C THR A 273 22.28 -9.18 -31.65
N MET A 274 21.43 -10.19 -31.46
CA MET A 274 21.89 -11.58 -31.32
C MET A 274 22.57 -12.09 -32.58
N GLU A 275 21.95 -11.85 -33.75
CA GLU A 275 22.41 -12.38 -35.04
C GLU A 275 23.58 -11.58 -35.63
N SER A 276 24.05 -10.53 -34.95
CA SER A 276 25.30 -9.84 -35.30
C SER A 276 26.56 -10.55 -34.77
N TYR A 277 26.41 -11.59 -33.95
CA TYR A 277 27.51 -12.35 -33.37
C TYR A 277 27.71 -13.70 -34.06
N GLU A 278 28.95 -14.16 -34.01
CA GLU A 278 29.37 -15.49 -34.46
C GLU A 278 30.32 -16.12 -33.43
N VAL A 279 30.36 -17.45 -33.37
CA VAL A 279 31.22 -18.22 -32.47
C VAL A 279 31.96 -19.30 -33.24
N GLU A 280 33.26 -19.45 -32.98
CA GLU A 280 34.08 -20.51 -33.58
C GLU A 280 34.01 -21.77 -32.72
N LEU A 281 33.48 -22.86 -33.26
CA LEU A 281 33.44 -24.17 -32.60
C LEU A 281 34.11 -25.21 -33.48
N ASN A 282 35.10 -25.93 -32.93
CA ASN A 282 35.85 -26.97 -33.65
C ASN A 282 36.41 -26.49 -35.01
N GLY A 283 36.90 -25.25 -35.08
CA GLY A 283 37.45 -24.65 -36.31
C GLY A 283 36.41 -24.22 -37.35
N THR A 284 35.12 -24.19 -36.99
CA THR A 284 34.03 -23.76 -37.87
C THR A 284 33.30 -22.56 -37.25
N MET A 285 33.06 -21.52 -38.04
CA MET A 285 32.27 -20.36 -37.61
C MET A 285 30.77 -20.69 -37.65
N HIS A 286 30.09 -20.44 -36.54
CA HIS A 286 28.65 -20.60 -36.39
C HIS A 286 28.01 -19.23 -36.09
N PRO A 287 27.02 -18.78 -36.88
CA PRO A 287 26.24 -17.62 -36.50
C PRO A 287 25.38 -17.95 -35.27
N VAL A 288 25.29 -17.02 -34.32
CA VAL A 288 24.39 -17.16 -33.17
C VAL A 288 22.97 -16.85 -33.62
N LYS A 289 22.03 -17.77 -33.37
CA LYS A 289 20.63 -17.63 -33.79
C LYS A 289 19.73 -17.52 -32.58
N CYS A 290 18.74 -16.63 -32.64
CA CYS A 290 17.65 -16.65 -31.68
C CYS A 290 16.87 -17.97 -31.76
N ILE A 291 16.51 -18.55 -30.61
CA ILE A 291 15.57 -19.67 -30.57
C ILE A 291 14.15 -19.14 -30.78
N ARG A 292 13.71 -19.11 -32.03
CA ARG A 292 12.52 -18.35 -32.47
C ARG A 292 11.17 -18.77 -31.88
N ASN A 293 11.10 -19.91 -31.19
CA ASN A 293 9.91 -20.40 -30.49
C ASN A 293 10.07 -20.40 -28.95
N LEU A 294 11.03 -19.64 -28.43
CA LEU A 294 11.09 -19.22 -27.03
C LEU A 294 10.94 -17.71 -26.95
N ASN A 295 10.43 -17.21 -25.82
CA ASN A 295 9.97 -15.84 -25.65
C ASN A 295 10.08 -15.47 -24.17
N GLY A 296 10.35 -14.21 -23.87
CA GLY A 296 10.05 -13.69 -22.54
C GLY A 296 8.54 -13.55 -22.33
N HIS A 297 8.12 -13.12 -21.15
CA HIS A 297 6.71 -13.12 -20.78
C HIS A 297 6.38 -12.13 -19.66
N ASN A 298 5.11 -11.74 -19.54
CA ASN A 298 4.66 -11.07 -18.32
C ASN A 298 4.52 -12.07 -17.17
N ILE A 299 4.66 -11.56 -15.95
CA ILE A 299 4.53 -12.31 -14.70
C ILE A 299 3.41 -11.67 -13.88
N ASP A 300 2.42 -12.48 -13.51
CA ASP A 300 1.34 -12.07 -12.61
C ASP A 300 1.56 -12.67 -11.22
N GLN A 301 0.76 -12.25 -10.24
CA GLN A 301 0.88 -12.77 -8.88
C GLN A 301 0.57 -14.28 -8.85
N HIS A 302 1.53 -15.08 -8.39
CA HIS A 302 1.49 -16.56 -8.39
C HIS A 302 1.44 -17.23 -9.78
N VAL A 303 1.58 -16.48 -10.87
CA VAL A 303 1.46 -17.02 -12.23
C VAL A 303 2.68 -16.58 -13.02
N ILE A 304 3.57 -17.53 -13.32
CA ILE A 304 4.83 -17.26 -14.03
C ILE A 304 4.60 -16.72 -15.44
N HIS A 305 3.57 -17.21 -16.14
CA HIS A 305 3.19 -16.78 -17.48
C HIS A 305 1.81 -16.09 -17.45
N GLY A 306 1.78 -14.75 -17.42
CA GLY A 306 0.54 -13.96 -17.36
C GLY A 306 -0.18 -13.77 -18.71
N GLY A 307 0.26 -14.45 -19.76
CA GLY A 307 -0.42 -14.52 -21.07
C GLY A 307 0.11 -13.60 -22.18
N LYS A 308 0.96 -12.61 -21.87
CA LYS A 308 1.71 -11.82 -22.87
C LYS A 308 3.09 -12.41 -23.09
N SER A 309 3.54 -12.47 -24.34
CA SER A 309 4.86 -12.96 -24.72
C SER A 309 5.71 -11.86 -25.35
N VAL A 310 6.98 -11.78 -24.95
CA VAL A 310 8.00 -10.90 -25.51
C VAL A 310 8.80 -11.71 -26.55
N PRO A 311 8.60 -11.51 -27.86
CA PRO A 311 9.34 -12.23 -28.87
C PRO A 311 10.82 -11.87 -28.84
N ILE A 312 11.66 -12.80 -29.27
CA ILE A 312 13.11 -12.58 -29.46
C ILE A 312 13.50 -12.57 -30.94
N VAL A 313 12.51 -12.60 -31.82
CA VAL A 313 12.66 -12.50 -33.27
C VAL A 313 11.70 -11.45 -33.83
N LYS A 314 12.06 -10.87 -34.97
CA LYS A 314 11.19 -9.95 -35.70
C LYS A 314 9.88 -10.63 -36.12
N GLY A 315 8.80 -9.86 -36.10
CA GLY A 315 7.45 -10.33 -36.41
C GLY A 315 6.62 -10.57 -35.14
N GLY A 316 5.39 -11.04 -35.31
CA GLY A 316 4.49 -11.35 -34.19
C GLY A 316 3.51 -10.24 -33.82
N ASP A 317 2.98 -10.39 -32.61
CA ASP A 317 1.90 -9.59 -32.03
C ASP A 317 2.26 -8.11 -31.89
N GLN A 318 1.30 -7.24 -32.14
CA GLN A 318 1.40 -5.78 -31.97
C GLN A 318 0.95 -5.32 -30.57
N THR A 319 0.61 -6.24 -29.68
CA THR A 319 0.37 -5.97 -28.25
C THR A 319 1.50 -5.16 -27.65
N LYS A 320 1.13 -4.26 -26.74
CA LYS A 320 2.03 -3.36 -26.05
C LYS A 320 2.23 -3.77 -24.60
N MET A 321 3.39 -3.41 -24.07
CA MET A 321 3.62 -3.38 -22.63
C MET A 321 2.76 -2.28 -21.99
N GLU A 322 2.11 -2.61 -20.89
CA GLU A 322 1.23 -1.71 -20.15
C GLU A 322 1.85 -1.32 -18.81
N GLU A 323 1.36 -0.22 -18.24
CA GLU A 323 1.83 0.29 -16.97
C GLU A 323 1.44 -0.65 -15.81
N GLY A 324 2.38 -0.94 -14.92
CA GLY A 324 2.17 -1.80 -13.76
C GLY A 324 2.47 -3.28 -13.99
N GLU A 325 2.74 -3.69 -15.22
CA GLU A 325 3.14 -5.06 -15.55
C GLU A 325 4.59 -5.35 -15.13
N VAL A 326 4.87 -6.63 -14.90
CA VAL A 326 6.22 -7.19 -14.67
C VAL A 326 6.53 -8.12 -15.83
N PHE A 327 7.74 -8.02 -16.39
CA PHE A 327 8.17 -8.93 -17.45
C PHE A 327 9.48 -9.62 -17.12
N ALA A 328 9.54 -10.92 -17.38
CA ALA A 328 10.75 -11.68 -17.65
C ALA A 328 11.24 -11.31 -19.05
N ILE A 329 12.39 -10.62 -19.13
CA ILE A 329 13.06 -10.36 -20.40
C ILE A 329 14.20 -11.36 -20.53
N GLU A 330 13.92 -12.45 -21.24
CA GLU A 330 14.85 -13.53 -21.52
C GLU A 330 15.13 -13.66 -23.01
N THR A 331 16.36 -14.07 -23.33
CA THR A 331 16.73 -14.42 -24.69
C THR A 331 17.56 -15.69 -24.74
N PHE A 332 17.43 -16.42 -25.84
CA PHE A 332 18.10 -17.69 -26.06
C PHE A 332 18.86 -17.67 -27.38
N GLY A 333 20.17 -17.82 -27.32
CA GLY A 333 21.04 -17.99 -28.49
C GLY A 333 21.36 -19.46 -28.70
N SER A 334 21.42 -19.90 -29.96
CA SER A 334 21.74 -21.27 -30.35
C SER A 334 22.71 -21.29 -31.53
N THR A 335 23.64 -22.24 -31.50
CA THR A 335 24.49 -22.59 -32.66
C THR A 335 23.82 -23.60 -33.61
N GLY A 336 22.63 -24.09 -33.26
CA GLY A 336 21.85 -25.09 -33.99
C GLY A 336 20.86 -24.51 -35.00
N LYS A 337 19.61 -24.98 -34.93
CA LYS A 337 18.53 -24.55 -35.83
C LYS A 337 17.83 -23.28 -35.34
N GLY A 338 18.10 -22.84 -34.11
CA GLY A 338 17.37 -21.74 -33.48
C GLY A 338 15.89 -22.10 -33.31
N TYR A 339 15.61 -23.35 -32.95
CA TYR A 339 14.24 -23.86 -32.75
C TYR A 339 14.27 -25.08 -31.84
N VAL A 340 13.52 -25.03 -30.74
CA VAL A 340 13.47 -26.10 -29.75
C VAL A 340 12.26 -27.02 -29.95
N ARG A 341 12.39 -28.27 -29.51
CA ARG A 341 11.31 -29.25 -29.38
C ARG A 341 11.41 -29.92 -28.03
N ASP A 342 10.30 -30.44 -27.56
CA ASP A 342 10.23 -31.28 -26.37
C ASP A 342 11.14 -32.51 -26.56
N ASP A 343 12.01 -32.77 -25.58
CA ASP A 343 12.87 -33.96 -25.51
C ASP A 343 13.15 -34.31 -24.03
N MET A 344 13.72 -35.48 -23.79
CA MET A 344 14.08 -36.00 -22.46
C MET A 344 12.86 -36.23 -21.54
N GLU A 345 13.14 -36.58 -20.28
CA GLU A 345 12.10 -36.84 -19.29
C GLU A 345 11.55 -35.53 -18.69
N THR A 346 10.23 -35.38 -18.67
CA THR A 346 9.57 -34.23 -18.04
C THR A 346 9.81 -34.18 -16.54
N SER A 347 10.19 -32.99 -16.06
CA SER A 347 10.45 -32.70 -14.65
C SER A 347 9.57 -31.59 -14.11
N HIS A 348 9.20 -30.60 -14.93
CA HIS A 348 8.43 -29.42 -14.55
C HIS A 348 6.93 -29.60 -14.81
N TYR A 349 6.12 -29.10 -13.87
CA TYR A 349 4.67 -29.15 -13.89
C TYR A 349 4.10 -27.87 -13.27
N ALA A 350 2.93 -27.44 -13.69
CA ALA A 350 2.19 -26.37 -13.01
C ALA A 350 0.69 -26.65 -13.05
N LEU A 351 -0.04 -26.18 -12.06
CA LEU A 351 -1.51 -26.20 -12.10
C LEU A 351 -1.99 -25.23 -13.19
N VAL A 352 -2.94 -25.65 -14.02
CA VAL A 352 -3.56 -24.78 -15.03
C VAL A 352 -4.55 -23.85 -14.33
N PRO A 353 -4.36 -22.51 -14.39
CA PRO A 353 -5.32 -21.57 -13.81
C PRO A 353 -6.70 -21.76 -14.44
N ASN A 354 -7.75 -21.81 -13.61
CA ASN A 354 -9.14 -21.95 -14.07
C ASN A 354 -9.39 -23.19 -14.96
N ALA A 355 -8.69 -24.30 -14.70
CA ALA A 355 -8.94 -25.56 -15.38
C ALA A 355 -10.42 -25.98 -15.25
N ASN A 356 -10.99 -26.50 -16.33
CA ASN A 356 -12.37 -27.00 -16.33
C ASN A 356 -12.53 -28.10 -15.26
N PRO A 357 -13.62 -28.10 -14.46
CA PRO A 357 -13.83 -29.14 -13.48
C PRO A 357 -13.97 -30.52 -14.13
N VAL A 358 -12.99 -31.41 -13.92
CA VAL A 358 -13.02 -32.80 -14.39
C VAL A 358 -13.20 -33.75 -13.20
N PRO A 359 -14.21 -34.65 -13.22
CA PRO A 359 -14.39 -35.65 -12.17
C PRO A 359 -13.21 -36.64 -12.13
N LEU A 360 -12.28 -36.43 -11.20
CA LEU A 360 -11.20 -37.38 -10.96
C LEU A 360 -11.77 -38.67 -10.36
N ARG A 361 -11.54 -39.82 -11.01
CA ARG A 361 -11.94 -41.14 -10.46
C ARG A 361 -10.83 -41.79 -9.64
N LEU A 362 -9.58 -41.51 -10.01
CA LEU A 362 -8.40 -42.10 -9.37
C LEU A 362 -8.09 -41.41 -8.03
N SER A 363 -8.03 -42.19 -6.95
CA SER A 363 -7.75 -41.65 -5.60
C SER A 363 -6.37 -41.00 -5.51
N SER A 364 -5.35 -41.58 -6.14
CA SER A 364 -4.00 -40.99 -6.16
C SER A 364 -3.96 -39.63 -6.86
N ALA A 365 -4.75 -39.43 -7.92
CA ALA A 365 -4.87 -38.13 -8.59
C ALA A 365 -5.55 -37.08 -7.70
N LYS A 366 -6.62 -37.45 -6.98
CA LYS A 366 -7.29 -36.56 -6.02
C LYS A 366 -6.37 -36.14 -4.89
N ASN A 367 -5.68 -37.11 -4.30
CA ASN A 367 -4.75 -36.86 -3.20
C ASN A 367 -3.61 -35.95 -3.65
N LEU A 368 -3.02 -36.23 -4.82
CA LEU A 368 -1.95 -35.41 -5.38
C LEU A 368 -2.41 -34.00 -5.73
N LEU A 369 -3.61 -33.83 -6.30
CA LEU A 369 -4.17 -32.50 -6.58
C LEU A 369 -4.36 -31.68 -5.30
N ASN A 370 -4.81 -32.31 -4.20
CA ASN A 370 -4.90 -31.64 -2.90
C ASN A 370 -3.52 -31.18 -2.41
N VAL A 371 -2.49 -32.01 -2.55
CA VAL A 371 -1.11 -31.65 -2.22
C VAL A 371 -0.64 -30.48 -3.08
N ILE A 372 -0.89 -30.50 -4.39
CA ILE A 372 -0.50 -29.42 -5.31
C ILE A 372 -1.19 -28.10 -4.93
N ASN A 373 -2.52 -28.11 -4.73
CA ASN A 373 -3.27 -26.91 -4.37
C ASN A 373 -2.79 -26.30 -3.05
N LYS A 374 -2.48 -27.13 -2.06
CA LYS A 374 -2.08 -26.69 -0.72
C LYS A 374 -0.64 -26.19 -0.64
N ASN A 375 0.26 -26.66 -1.51
CA ASN A 375 1.69 -26.35 -1.41
C ASN A 375 2.19 -25.43 -2.54
N PHE A 376 1.64 -25.55 -3.74
CA PHE A 376 2.11 -24.80 -4.91
C PHE A 376 1.07 -23.83 -5.44
N GLY A 377 -0.22 -24.17 -5.33
CA GLY A 377 -1.26 -23.42 -6.04
C GLY A 377 -0.96 -23.44 -7.54
N THR A 378 -0.82 -22.26 -8.16
CA THR A 378 -0.44 -22.10 -9.56
C THR A 378 1.08 -21.95 -9.80
N LEU A 379 1.90 -21.93 -8.75
CA LEU A 379 3.36 -21.89 -8.89
C LEU A 379 3.87 -23.20 -9.54
N PRO A 380 4.82 -23.12 -10.48
CA PRO A 380 5.45 -24.33 -11.03
C PRO A 380 6.19 -25.14 -9.96
N PHE A 381 6.15 -26.46 -10.10
CA PHE A 381 6.83 -27.42 -9.23
C PHE A 381 7.51 -28.51 -10.06
N CYS A 382 8.39 -29.30 -9.42
CA CYS A 382 9.00 -30.46 -10.05
C CYS A 382 8.81 -31.73 -9.21
N ARG A 383 9.16 -32.88 -9.79
CA ARG A 383 9.05 -34.18 -9.11
C ARG A 383 9.83 -34.22 -7.78
N ARG A 384 11.04 -33.66 -7.74
CA ARG A 384 11.85 -33.56 -6.50
C ARG A 384 11.13 -32.80 -5.38
N TYR A 385 10.29 -31.82 -5.72
CA TYR A 385 9.52 -31.09 -4.70
C TYR A 385 8.42 -31.96 -4.10
N LEU A 386 7.78 -32.80 -4.92
CA LEU A 386 6.83 -33.81 -4.42
C LEU A 386 7.54 -34.87 -3.56
N ASP A 387 8.71 -35.33 -3.98
CA ASP A 387 9.53 -36.28 -3.21
C ASP A 387 9.90 -35.69 -1.83
N ARG A 388 10.29 -34.41 -1.79
CA ARG A 388 10.61 -33.68 -0.56
C ARG A 388 9.41 -33.49 0.38
N LEU A 389 8.19 -33.43 -0.16
CA LEU A 389 6.94 -33.45 0.62
C LEU A 389 6.52 -34.86 1.06
N GLY A 390 7.38 -35.86 0.86
CA GLY A 390 7.12 -37.26 1.24
C GLY A 390 6.10 -37.96 0.34
N GLN A 391 5.82 -37.42 -0.85
CA GLN A 391 4.94 -38.11 -1.80
C GLN A 391 5.70 -39.25 -2.48
N ASP A 392 5.10 -40.44 -2.50
CA ASP A 392 5.64 -41.60 -3.21
C ASP A 392 4.65 -42.10 -4.27
N LYS A 393 5.14 -42.85 -5.26
CA LYS A 393 4.32 -43.54 -6.29
C LYS A 393 3.27 -42.64 -6.98
N TYR A 394 3.54 -41.33 -7.05
CA TYR A 394 2.56 -40.32 -7.50
C TYR A 394 2.46 -40.20 -9.04
N LEU A 395 3.38 -40.78 -9.80
CA LEU A 395 3.46 -40.61 -11.26
C LEU A 395 2.16 -40.99 -12.00
N LEU A 396 1.46 -42.04 -11.57
CA LEU A 396 0.17 -42.41 -12.14
C LEU A 396 -0.89 -41.33 -11.89
N GLY A 397 -0.92 -40.77 -10.67
CA GLY A 397 -1.79 -39.66 -10.31
C GLY A 397 -1.45 -38.41 -11.10
N LEU A 398 -0.17 -38.07 -11.20
CA LEU A 398 0.32 -36.90 -11.94
C LEU A 398 -0.01 -36.98 -13.42
N ASN A 399 0.25 -38.12 -14.07
CA ASN A 399 -0.11 -38.36 -15.47
C ASN A 399 -1.63 -38.26 -15.69
N ASN A 400 -2.44 -38.71 -14.72
CA ASN A 400 -3.89 -38.56 -14.79
C ASN A 400 -4.31 -37.08 -14.73
N LEU A 401 -3.70 -36.27 -13.86
CA LEU A 401 -3.96 -34.83 -13.79
C LEU A 401 -3.56 -34.11 -15.08
N VAL A 402 -2.42 -34.49 -15.68
CA VAL A 402 -1.96 -33.97 -16.96
C VAL A 402 -2.92 -34.31 -18.09
N SER A 403 -3.26 -35.60 -18.25
CA SER A 403 -4.22 -36.04 -19.28
C SER A 403 -5.63 -35.45 -19.11
N SER A 404 -5.97 -34.99 -17.90
CA SER A 404 -7.26 -34.34 -17.60
C SER A 404 -7.23 -32.83 -17.82
N GLY A 405 -6.07 -32.24 -18.17
CA GLY A 405 -5.90 -30.80 -18.38
C GLY A 405 -5.94 -29.96 -17.09
N ILE A 406 -5.77 -30.57 -15.92
CA ILE A 406 -5.74 -29.87 -14.63
C ILE A 406 -4.33 -29.38 -14.31
N VAL A 407 -3.32 -30.18 -14.67
CA VAL A 407 -1.90 -29.86 -14.54
C VAL A 407 -1.32 -29.82 -15.94
N GLN A 408 -0.46 -28.84 -16.24
CA GLN A 408 0.32 -28.79 -17.47
C GLN A 408 1.71 -29.35 -17.17
N ASP A 409 2.21 -30.21 -18.05
CA ASP A 409 3.59 -30.66 -18.04
C ASP A 409 4.44 -29.77 -18.96
N TYR A 410 5.67 -29.48 -18.52
CA TYR A 410 6.62 -28.63 -19.24
C TYR A 410 7.91 -29.44 -19.48
N PRO A 411 7.96 -30.22 -20.58
CA PRO A 411 9.14 -31.02 -20.91
C PRO A 411 10.35 -30.13 -21.23
N PRO A 412 11.58 -30.66 -21.09
CA PRO A 412 12.79 -29.97 -21.54
C PRO A 412 12.74 -29.58 -23.02
N LEU A 413 13.17 -28.35 -23.31
CA LEU A 413 13.09 -27.76 -24.64
C LEU A 413 14.47 -27.77 -25.31
N CYS A 414 14.65 -28.61 -26.32
CA CYS A 414 15.96 -28.90 -26.92
C CYS A 414 16.05 -28.51 -28.40
N ASP A 415 17.15 -27.84 -28.78
CA ASP A 415 17.57 -27.73 -30.18
C ASP A 415 18.25 -29.04 -30.62
N ILE A 416 18.76 -29.11 -31.85
CA ILE A 416 19.41 -30.30 -32.39
C ILE A 416 20.61 -30.72 -31.53
N LYS A 417 20.72 -32.03 -31.30
CA LYS A 417 21.84 -32.62 -30.57
C LYS A 417 23.18 -32.19 -31.18
N GLY A 418 24.13 -31.80 -30.31
CA GLY A 418 25.44 -31.29 -30.70
C GLY A 418 25.51 -29.77 -30.89
N SER A 419 24.38 -29.07 -30.85
CA SER A 419 24.35 -27.62 -30.70
C SER A 419 24.56 -27.18 -29.25
N TYR A 420 24.85 -25.89 -29.06
CA TYR A 420 24.98 -25.26 -27.76
C TYR A 420 24.01 -24.09 -27.68
N THR A 421 23.31 -23.99 -26.55
CA THR A 421 22.41 -22.89 -26.25
C THR A 421 22.84 -22.15 -24.99
N ALA A 422 22.64 -20.84 -24.97
CA ALA A 422 22.85 -19.97 -23.82
C ALA A 422 21.60 -19.11 -23.58
N GLN A 423 21.38 -18.73 -22.32
CA GLN A 423 20.29 -17.89 -21.83
C GLN A 423 20.86 -16.81 -20.89
N TYR A 424 20.29 -15.62 -21.00
CA TYR A 424 20.33 -14.61 -19.96
C TYR A 424 18.93 -14.06 -19.80
N GLU A 425 18.61 -13.69 -18.56
CA GLU A 425 17.30 -13.17 -18.24
C GLU A 425 17.35 -12.23 -17.06
N HIS A 426 16.60 -11.15 -17.18
CA HIS A 426 16.37 -10.25 -16.07
C HIS A 426 14.89 -9.91 -15.91
N PRO A 427 14.45 -9.71 -14.67
CA PRO A 427 13.16 -9.12 -14.40
C PRO A 427 13.23 -7.64 -14.79
N SER A 428 12.30 -7.19 -15.62
CA SER A 428 12.02 -5.77 -15.78
C SER A 428 10.90 -5.40 -14.81
N THR A 429 11.25 -4.66 -13.77
CA THR A 429 10.28 -4.02 -12.88
C THR A 429 10.45 -2.53 -12.85
N ARG A 430 9.28 -1.88 -12.84
CA ARG A 430 8.95 -0.49 -12.54
C ARG A 430 10.02 0.34 -11.83
N ILE A 431 10.16 1.56 -12.31
CA ILE A 431 11.13 2.56 -11.88
C ILE A 431 10.43 3.72 -11.20
N SER A 432 10.83 3.95 -9.96
CA SER A 432 10.47 5.14 -9.20
C SER A 432 11.30 6.34 -9.68
N PRO A 433 10.70 7.53 -9.85
CA PRO A 433 11.44 8.68 -10.37
C PRO A 433 12.30 9.45 -9.34
N PRO A 434 13.41 10.10 -9.77
CA PRO A 434 14.29 10.89 -8.91
C PRO A 434 13.57 12.06 -8.25
N GLU A 435 14.03 12.35 -7.03
CA GLU A 435 13.47 13.34 -6.13
C GLU A 435 13.88 14.76 -6.54
N LYS A 436 12.96 15.49 -7.18
CA LYS A 436 12.73 16.95 -6.99
C LYS A 436 11.58 17.48 -7.84
N SER A 437 10.50 17.90 -7.17
CA SER A 437 9.50 18.85 -7.64
C SER A 437 9.15 19.79 -6.48
N LEU A 438 8.87 21.05 -6.80
CA LEU A 438 8.76 22.17 -5.87
C LEU A 438 7.39 22.33 -5.20
N VAL A 439 6.44 21.42 -5.45
CA VAL A 439 5.20 21.26 -4.67
C VAL A 439 4.84 19.78 -4.66
N ASP A 440 5.04 19.14 -3.52
CA ASP A 440 4.83 17.72 -3.26
C ASP A 440 3.40 17.50 -2.75
N ASP A 441 2.62 16.56 -3.30
CA ASP A 441 1.34 16.15 -2.72
C ASP A 441 1.63 15.18 -1.57
N GLN A 442 1.66 15.73 -0.35
CA GLN A 442 2.02 15.03 0.88
C GLN A 442 0.80 14.46 1.63
N PHE A 443 -0.38 14.38 1.00
CA PHE A 443 -1.52 13.73 1.64
C PHE A 443 -1.24 12.25 1.91
N PHE A 444 -1.87 11.70 2.94
CA PHE A 444 -1.81 10.27 3.20
C PHE A 444 -2.87 9.62 2.35
N TRP A 445 -2.53 8.57 1.62
CA TRP A 445 -3.50 7.94 0.75
C TRP A 445 -3.66 6.47 1.07
N THR A 446 -4.90 6.00 1.00
CA THR A 446 -5.27 4.62 1.30
C THR A 446 -6.09 4.01 0.16
N TYR A 447 -5.94 2.69 -0.01
CA TYR A 447 -6.78 1.87 -0.86
C TYR A 447 -7.73 0.96 -0.07
N THR A 448 -7.69 1.05 1.27
CA THR A 448 -8.66 0.35 2.11
C THR A 448 -10.01 1.05 2.06
N GLU A 449 -11.09 0.27 2.12
CA GLU A 449 -12.44 0.81 2.29
C GLU A 449 -12.50 1.68 3.56
N GLU A 450 -13.43 2.64 3.58
CA GLU A 450 -13.62 3.51 4.72
C GLU A 450 -13.98 2.69 5.99
N PRO A 451 -13.36 3.00 7.15
CA PRO A 451 -13.41 2.13 8.32
C PRO A 451 -14.78 2.09 9.02
N HIS A 452 -15.67 3.06 8.76
CA HIS A 452 -16.98 3.16 9.38
C HIS A 452 -17.95 2.10 8.86
N ARG A 453 -17.90 1.76 7.56
CA ARG A 453 -18.75 0.70 7.00
C ARG A 453 -18.48 -0.65 7.67
N SER A 454 -17.21 -1.05 7.69
CA SER A 454 -16.78 -2.33 8.25
C SER A 454 -17.03 -2.38 9.76
N ARG A 455 -16.73 -1.30 10.49
CA ARG A 455 -17.00 -1.21 11.93
C ARG A 455 -18.50 -1.23 12.25
N ARG A 456 -19.34 -0.51 11.50
CA ARG A 456 -20.80 -0.55 11.61
C ARG A 456 -21.33 -1.99 11.48
N GLN A 457 -20.89 -2.72 10.46
CA GLN A 457 -21.29 -4.12 10.25
C GLN A 457 -20.87 -5.01 11.43
N ALA A 458 -19.64 -4.84 11.94
CA ALA A 458 -19.16 -5.58 13.10
C ALA A 458 -19.97 -5.27 14.37
N ILE A 459 -20.27 -3.99 14.62
CA ILE A 459 -21.09 -3.56 15.76
C ILE A 459 -22.52 -4.10 15.65
N ILE A 460 -23.18 -4.02 14.49
CA ILE A 460 -24.53 -4.56 14.31
C ILE A 460 -24.56 -6.07 14.57
N LYS A 461 -23.50 -6.79 14.16
CA LYS A 461 -23.38 -8.23 14.40
C LYS A 461 -23.20 -8.57 15.87
N ALA A 462 -22.40 -7.78 16.62
CA ALA A 462 -22.13 -8.00 18.03
C ALA A 462 -23.27 -7.51 18.94
N HIS A 463 -23.86 -6.35 18.60
CA HIS A 463 -24.85 -5.61 19.39
C HIS A 463 -26.04 -5.18 18.52
N PRO A 464 -26.89 -6.11 18.07
CA PRO A 464 -28.03 -5.79 17.19
C PRO A 464 -29.00 -4.76 17.80
N GLU A 465 -29.04 -4.61 19.13
CA GLU A 465 -29.85 -3.62 19.84
C GLU A 465 -29.51 -2.16 19.53
N VAL A 466 -28.30 -1.85 19.00
CA VAL A 466 -27.94 -0.47 18.63
C VAL A 466 -28.90 0.11 17.60
N THR A 467 -29.47 -0.73 16.74
CA THR A 467 -30.46 -0.33 15.72
C THR A 467 -31.74 0.25 16.32
N LYS A 468 -32.06 -0.09 17.59
CA LYS A 468 -33.21 0.47 18.31
C LYS A 468 -32.99 1.93 18.73
N LEU A 469 -31.75 2.42 18.69
CA LEU A 469 -31.43 3.81 18.97
C LEU A 469 -31.78 4.73 17.79
N CYS A 470 -31.85 4.19 16.57
CA CYS A 470 -32.13 4.95 15.36
C CYS A 470 -33.50 5.65 15.40
N GLY A 471 -33.60 6.79 14.72
CA GLY A 471 -34.84 7.51 14.53
C GLY A 471 -34.78 8.96 15.02
N PRO A 472 -35.91 9.69 14.92
CA PRO A 472 -35.92 11.12 15.15
C PRO A 472 -35.78 11.49 16.63
N GLU A 473 -35.17 12.66 16.88
CA GLU A 473 -35.05 13.35 18.16
C GLU A 473 -35.86 14.65 18.14
N PRO A 474 -37.09 14.63 18.69
CA PRO A 474 -37.97 15.80 18.71
C PRO A 474 -37.42 16.99 19.49
N ILE A 475 -36.47 16.80 20.41
CA ILE A 475 -35.88 17.88 21.20
C ILE A 475 -35.12 18.87 20.30
N THR A 476 -34.52 18.38 19.20
CA THR A 476 -33.71 19.18 18.27
C THR A 476 -34.44 20.44 17.78
N LYS A 477 -35.73 20.35 17.43
CA LYS A 477 -36.49 21.51 16.95
C LYS A 477 -36.68 22.60 18.01
N TYR A 478 -36.79 22.23 19.28
CA TYR A 478 -36.95 23.20 20.37
C TYR A 478 -35.63 23.91 20.69
N VAL A 479 -34.51 23.17 20.65
CA VAL A 479 -33.18 23.76 20.79
C VAL A 479 -32.92 24.75 19.66
N VAL A 480 -33.17 24.35 18.40
CA VAL A 480 -33.06 25.24 17.23
C VAL A 480 -33.88 26.51 17.41
N LEU A 481 -35.17 26.40 17.76
CA LEU A 481 -36.03 27.57 17.95
C LEU A 481 -35.53 28.48 19.09
N GLY A 482 -35.04 27.90 20.18
CA GLY A 482 -34.45 28.64 21.30
C GLY A 482 -33.20 29.42 20.89
N VAL A 483 -32.27 28.78 20.19
CA VAL A 483 -31.02 29.40 19.75
C VAL A 483 -31.25 30.46 18.65
N VAL A 484 -32.16 30.20 17.71
CA VAL A 484 -32.58 31.20 16.71
C VAL A 484 -33.20 32.42 17.40
N SER A 485 -34.06 32.21 18.40
CA SER A 485 -34.67 33.30 19.16
C SER A 485 -33.65 34.11 19.94
N LEU A 486 -32.66 33.45 20.55
CA LEU A 486 -31.53 34.11 21.22
C LEU A 486 -30.75 35.00 20.25
N GLN A 487 -30.39 34.46 19.09
CA GLN A 487 -29.67 35.22 18.06
C GLN A 487 -30.45 36.44 17.58
N ILE A 488 -31.75 36.30 17.29
CA ILE A 488 -32.62 37.41 16.87
C ILE A 488 -32.70 38.47 17.98
N CYS A 489 -32.82 38.05 19.25
CA CYS A 489 -32.84 38.95 20.39
C CYS A 489 -31.53 39.75 20.49
N CYS A 490 -30.37 39.09 20.41
CA CYS A 490 -29.07 39.75 20.40
C CYS A 490 -28.93 40.73 19.23
N ALA A 491 -29.33 40.33 18.02
CA ALA A 491 -29.31 41.17 16.83
C ALA A 491 -30.16 42.44 17.02
N TYR A 492 -31.37 42.30 17.57
CA TYR A 492 -32.25 43.41 17.90
C TYR A 492 -31.66 44.34 18.97
N LEU A 493 -31.05 43.79 20.03
CA LEU A 493 -30.43 44.57 21.10
C LEU A 493 -29.17 45.32 20.65
N LEU A 494 -28.50 44.86 19.59
CA LEU A 494 -27.32 45.48 19.01
C LEU A 494 -27.63 46.43 17.84
N ARG A 495 -28.91 46.61 17.46
CA ARG A 495 -29.30 47.37 16.27
C ARG A 495 -28.73 48.79 16.18
N ASP A 496 -28.48 49.46 17.30
CA ASP A 496 -27.95 50.83 17.37
C ASP A 496 -26.49 50.86 17.86
N THR A 497 -25.81 49.71 17.84
CA THR A 497 -24.45 49.55 18.36
C THR A 497 -23.47 49.42 17.20
N SER A 498 -22.38 50.19 17.21
CA SER A 498 -21.33 50.11 16.17
C SER A 498 -20.62 48.75 16.17
N ILE A 499 -20.34 48.23 14.97
CA ILE A 499 -19.65 46.94 14.75
C ILE A 499 -18.27 46.86 15.42
N LEU A 500 -17.58 47.99 15.60
CA LEU A 500 -16.25 48.04 16.22
C LEU A 500 -16.30 48.19 17.74
N SER A 501 -17.49 48.35 18.33
CA SER A 501 -17.62 48.48 19.77
C SER A 501 -17.32 47.15 20.45
N TRP A 502 -16.69 47.20 21.63
CA TRP A 502 -16.38 45.99 22.40
C TRP A 502 -17.66 45.21 22.75
N ARG A 503 -18.78 45.91 23.01
CA ARG A 503 -20.08 45.27 23.30
C ARG A 503 -20.54 44.42 22.12
N PHE A 504 -20.43 44.95 20.90
CA PHE A 504 -20.79 44.23 19.69
C PHE A 504 -19.87 43.04 19.47
N LEU A 505 -18.55 43.26 19.48
CA LEU A 505 -17.55 42.22 19.22
C LEU A 505 -17.59 41.10 20.26
N ALA A 506 -17.72 41.43 21.55
CA ALA A 506 -17.82 40.45 22.63
C ALA A 506 -19.12 39.64 22.54
N THR A 507 -20.26 40.29 22.21
CA THR A 507 -21.53 39.60 22.02
C THR A 507 -21.49 38.69 20.79
N ALA A 508 -20.91 39.15 19.68
CA ALA A 508 -20.73 38.38 18.44
C ALA A 508 -19.80 37.19 18.64
N TYR A 509 -18.74 37.30 19.44
CA TYR A 509 -17.84 36.17 19.70
C TYR A 509 -18.41 35.20 20.75
N LEU A 510 -18.83 35.68 21.93
CA LEU A 510 -19.20 34.78 23.03
C LEU A 510 -20.58 34.14 22.83
N ILE A 511 -21.58 34.93 22.44
CA ILE A 511 -22.96 34.45 22.26
C ILE A 511 -23.21 34.10 20.80
N GLY A 512 -22.83 34.99 19.89
CA GLY A 512 -22.97 34.84 18.43
C GLY A 512 -22.31 33.57 17.91
N ALA A 513 -20.98 33.50 17.99
CA ALA A 513 -20.19 32.41 17.44
C ALA A 513 -20.57 31.06 18.04
N THR A 514 -20.78 30.99 19.36
CA THR A 514 -21.26 29.78 20.05
C THR A 514 -22.64 29.34 19.55
N SER A 515 -23.58 30.28 19.38
CA SER A 515 -24.91 29.96 18.87
C SER A 515 -24.87 29.52 17.41
N ASN A 516 -24.04 30.16 16.58
CA ASN A 516 -23.92 29.78 15.18
C ASN A 516 -23.21 28.43 15.02
N GLN A 517 -22.26 28.10 15.90
CA GLN A 517 -21.72 26.74 15.99
C GLN A 517 -22.80 25.70 16.31
N ASN A 518 -23.67 26.01 17.28
CA ASN A 518 -24.83 25.17 17.56
C ASN A 518 -25.74 25.02 16.32
N LEU A 519 -26.07 26.12 15.64
CA LEU A 519 -26.96 26.10 14.47
C LEU A 519 -26.33 25.38 13.26
N PHE A 520 -25.02 25.51 13.03
CA PHE A 520 -24.31 24.75 12.01
C PHE A 520 -24.45 23.24 12.24
N LEU A 521 -24.27 22.81 13.48
CA LEU A 521 -24.37 21.40 13.85
C LEU A 521 -25.83 20.92 13.98
N ALA A 522 -26.78 21.82 14.23
CA ALA A 522 -28.19 21.52 14.08
C ALA A 522 -28.54 21.25 12.60
N ILE A 523 -28.06 22.07 11.67
CA ILE A 523 -28.27 21.86 10.22
C ILE A 523 -27.62 20.55 9.76
N HIS A 524 -26.46 20.21 10.33
CA HIS A 524 -25.80 18.91 10.18
C HIS A 524 -26.73 17.75 10.61
N GLU A 525 -27.23 17.79 11.85
CA GLU A 525 -28.13 16.76 12.38
C GLU A 525 -29.45 16.65 11.58
N ILE A 526 -30.04 17.79 11.23
CA ILE A 526 -31.28 17.85 10.44
C ILE A 526 -31.07 17.28 9.02
N SER A 527 -29.86 17.37 8.47
CA SER A 527 -29.54 16.82 7.14
C SER A 527 -29.68 15.29 7.08
N HIS A 528 -29.48 14.61 8.21
CA HIS A 528 -29.74 13.18 8.39
C HIS A 528 -31.21 12.84 8.68
N ASN A 529 -32.11 13.83 8.56
CA ASN A 529 -33.54 13.70 8.87
C ASN A 529 -33.85 13.37 10.34
N LEU A 530 -32.98 13.75 11.27
CA LEU A 530 -33.12 13.35 12.67
C LEU A 530 -34.05 14.24 13.49
N ALA A 531 -34.54 15.39 12.99
CA ALA A 531 -35.49 16.21 13.77
C ALA A 531 -36.96 15.76 13.58
N PHE A 532 -37.30 15.21 12.42
CA PHE A 532 -38.65 14.75 12.07
C PHE A 532 -38.60 13.49 11.23
N ARG A 533 -39.68 12.68 11.24
CA ARG A 533 -39.82 11.59 10.25
C ARG A 533 -40.01 12.08 8.81
N SER A 534 -40.51 13.31 8.63
CA SER A 534 -40.77 13.89 7.31
C SER A 534 -39.50 14.57 6.77
N PRO A 535 -38.95 14.13 5.62
CA PRO A 535 -37.79 14.79 5.03
C PRO A 535 -38.05 16.26 4.69
N MET A 536 -39.28 16.61 4.28
CA MET A 536 -39.65 18.00 3.99
C MET A 536 -39.67 18.85 5.27
N ALA A 537 -40.19 18.32 6.37
CA ALA A 537 -40.20 19.04 7.65
C ALA A 537 -38.77 19.32 8.15
N ASN A 538 -37.85 18.36 7.99
CA ASN A 538 -36.43 18.59 8.26
C ASN A 538 -35.85 19.70 7.38
N ARG A 539 -36.09 19.67 6.07
CA ARG A 539 -35.62 20.73 5.15
C ARG A 539 -36.12 22.12 5.55
N LEU A 540 -37.39 22.24 5.93
CA LEU A 540 -37.96 23.52 6.39
C LEU A 540 -37.35 23.97 7.72
N LEU A 541 -37.14 23.06 8.68
CA LEU A 541 -36.46 23.40 9.93
C LEU A 541 -35.01 23.82 9.71
N ALA A 542 -34.29 23.19 8.77
CA ALA A 542 -32.93 23.59 8.41
C ALA A 542 -32.88 25.02 7.84
N ILE A 543 -33.89 25.44 7.08
CA ILE A 543 -34.02 26.84 6.62
C ILE A 543 -34.25 27.78 7.81
N VAL A 544 -35.06 27.39 8.80
CA VAL A 544 -35.27 28.17 10.04
C VAL A 544 -33.98 28.29 10.85
N ALA A 545 -33.23 27.19 11.02
CA ALA A 545 -31.94 27.18 11.69
C ALA A 545 -30.90 28.06 10.96
N ASN A 546 -31.03 28.22 9.64
CA ASN A 546 -30.14 29.02 8.82
C ASN A 546 -30.36 30.54 8.99
N LEU A 547 -31.52 31.00 9.45
CA LEU A 547 -31.86 32.44 9.46
C LEU A 547 -30.79 33.31 10.14
N PRO A 548 -30.26 32.97 11.33
CA PRO A 548 -29.24 33.77 12.01
C PRO A 548 -27.82 33.61 11.46
N ILE A 549 -27.63 32.80 10.40
CA ILE A 549 -26.34 32.66 9.71
C ILE A 549 -26.11 33.84 8.75
N GLY A 550 -27.19 34.44 8.23
CA GLY A 550 -27.15 35.57 7.29
C GLY A 550 -26.84 35.19 5.84
N ILE A 551 -26.57 33.90 5.56
CA ILE A 551 -26.26 33.40 4.20
C ILE A 551 -27.01 32.08 3.99
N PRO A 552 -27.72 31.87 2.86
CA PRO A 552 -28.59 30.71 2.64
C PRO A 552 -27.79 29.46 2.23
N TYR A 553 -27.18 28.77 3.19
CA TYR A 553 -26.29 27.62 2.91
C TYR A 553 -26.92 26.24 3.23
N SER A 554 -27.90 26.15 4.13
CA SER A 554 -28.45 24.88 4.62
C SER A 554 -28.94 23.92 3.53
N ALA A 555 -29.54 24.45 2.46
CA ALA A 555 -29.98 23.66 1.30
C ALA A 555 -28.80 23.02 0.53
N ALA A 556 -27.71 23.77 0.36
CA ALA A 556 -26.51 23.30 -0.34
C ALA A 556 -25.68 22.36 0.54
N PHE A 557 -25.65 22.59 1.86
CA PHE A 557 -24.88 21.79 2.81
C PHE A 557 -25.26 20.30 2.77
N ARG A 558 -26.56 19.98 2.79
CA ARG A 558 -27.05 18.61 2.88
C ARG A 558 -26.46 17.63 1.84
N PRO A 559 -26.52 17.89 0.52
CA PRO A 559 -25.97 16.97 -0.47
C PRO A 559 -24.45 16.80 -0.34
N TYR A 560 -23.71 17.86 -0.01
CA TYR A 560 -22.26 17.75 0.24
C TYR A 560 -21.97 16.88 1.44
N HIS A 561 -22.60 17.18 2.56
CA HIS A 561 -22.41 16.48 3.82
C HIS A 561 -22.72 14.98 3.73
N LEU A 562 -23.83 14.62 3.07
CA LEU A 562 -24.16 13.20 2.88
C LEU A 562 -23.23 12.51 1.89
N THR A 563 -22.66 13.23 0.92
CA THR A 563 -21.67 12.68 0.00
C THR A 563 -20.35 12.44 0.74
N HIS A 564 -19.96 13.34 1.64
CA HIS A 564 -18.81 13.19 2.54
C HIS A 564 -18.93 11.91 3.40
N HIS A 565 -20.07 11.66 4.05
CA HIS A 565 -20.27 10.39 4.79
C HIS A 565 -20.19 9.13 3.92
N LYS A 566 -20.58 9.20 2.65
CA LYS A 566 -20.58 8.04 1.75
C LYS A 566 -19.27 7.85 0.98
N SER A 567 -18.48 8.90 0.86
CA SER A 567 -17.32 8.99 -0.02
C SER A 567 -16.15 9.62 0.73
N LEU A 568 -16.02 9.34 2.03
CA LEU A 568 -15.03 9.93 2.92
C LEU A 568 -13.61 9.77 2.35
N GLY A 569 -12.90 10.88 2.21
CA GLY A 569 -11.55 10.91 1.66
C GLY A 569 -11.47 10.68 0.14
N VAL A 570 -12.58 10.48 -0.58
CA VAL A 570 -12.54 10.24 -2.03
C VAL A 570 -12.28 11.54 -2.79
N THR A 571 -11.21 11.55 -3.58
CA THR A 571 -10.81 12.72 -4.36
C THR A 571 -11.87 13.11 -5.38
N GLY A 572 -12.20 14.40 -5.45
CA GLY A 572 -13.22 14.94 -6.35
C GLY A 572 -14.66 14.76 -5.89
N LEU A 573 -14.92 14.00 -4.81
CA LEU A 573 -16.25 13.81 -4.23
C LEU A 573 -16.35 14.37 -2.80
N ASP A 574 -15.33 14.15 -1.98
CA ASP A 574 -15.26 14.71 -0.63
C ASP A 574 -14.75 16.15 -0.66
N THR A 575 -15.68 17.09 -0.49
CA THR A 575 -15.39 18.53 -0.54
C THR A 575 -14.70 19.05 0.72
N ASP A 576 -14.58 18.23 1.76
CA ASP A 576 -13.94 18.64 3.02
C ASP A 576 -12.42 18.45 2.95
N LEU A 577 -11.91 17.76 1.92
CA LEU A 577 -10.49 17.61 1.66
C LEU A 577 -9.87 18.90 1.11
N PRO A 578 -8.77 19.40 1.71
CA PRO A 578 -8.00 20.48 1.10
C PRO A 578 -7.37 20.04 -0.22
N THR A 579 -7.26 21.01 -1.13
CA THR A 579 -6.52 20.80 -2.38
C THR A 579 -5.01 20.85 -2.13
N ALA A 580 -4.19 20.24 -2.98
CA ALA A 580 -2.74 20.31 -2.87
C ALA A 580 -2.22 21.76 -2.96
N VAL A 581 -2.90 22.60 -3.73
CA VAL A 581 -2.61 24.04 -3.82
C VAL A 581 -2.85 24.74 -2.48
N GLU A 582 -4.01 24.53 -1.86
CA GLU A 582 -4.32 25.07 -0.53
C GLU A 582 -3.27 24.60 0.49
N ALA A 583 -2.95 23.30 0.49
CA ALA A 583 -2.00 22.75 1.44
C ALA A 583 -0.60 23.33 1.26
N PHE A 584 -0.10 23.45 0.03
CA PHE A 584 1.21 24.04 -0.24
C PHE A 584 1.33 25.49 0.26
N PHE A 585 0.31 26.33 0.03
CA PHE A 585 0.36 27.73 0.45
C PHE A 585 0.09 27.93 1.95
N LEU A 586 -0.73 27.05 2.54
CA LEU A 586 -1.21 27.22 3.91
C LEU A 586 -0.44 26.38 4.93
N ASP A 587 0.42 25.44 4.52
CA ASP A 587 1.16 24.58 5.45
C ASP A 587 2.42 25.25 6.04
N SER A 588 2.24 26.41 6.63
CA SER A 588 3.23 27.13 7.44
C SER A 588 2.56 27.64 8.72
N LEU A 589 3.32 28.09 9.72
CA LEU A 589 2.71 28.62 10.95
C LEU A 589 1.70 29.74 10.67
N LEU A 590 2.06 30.69 9.79
CA LEU A 590 1.18 31.79 9.40
C LEU A 590 0.05 31.32 8.48
N GLY A 591 0.33 30.41 7.57
CA GLY A 591 -0.68 29.82 6.67
C GLY A 591 -1.75 29.03 7.42
N LYS A 592 -1.36 28.23 8.42
CA LYS A 592 -2.26 27.44 9.26
C LYS A 592 -3.07 28.33 10.19
N ALA A 593 -2.45 29.38 10.74
CA ALA A 593 -3.18 30.41 11.50
C ALA A 593 -4.20 31.13 10.62
N PHE A 594 -3.84 31.45 9.37
CA PHE A 594 -4.76 32.02 8.38
C PHE A 594 -5.90 31.05 8.08
N PHE A 595 -5.60 29.79 7.77
CA PHE A 595 -6.60 28.75 7.54
C PHE A 595 -7.58 28.64 8.71
N CYS A 596 -7.10 28.52 9.95
CA CYS A 596 -7.96 28.42 11.14
C CYS A 596 -8.77 29.70 11.41
N THR A 597 -8.29 30.87 10.97
CA THR A 597 -9.03 32.14 11.11
C THR A 597 -10.14 32.26 10.07
N PHE A 598 -9.91 31.78 8.85
CA PHE A 598 -10.83 31.89 7.72
C PHE A 598 -11.46 30.53 7.35
N GLN A 599 -11.47 29.57 8.27
CA GLN A 599 -11.76 28.17 7.99
C GLN A 599 -13.13 27.99 7.35
N ILE A 600 -14.14 28.70 7.85
CA ILE A 600 -15.50 28.68 7.30
C ILE A 600 -15.56 29.04 5.80
N LEU A 601 -14.66 29.91 5.31
CA LEU A 601 -14.62 30.29 3.90
C LEU A 601 -14.09 29.15 3.03
N PHE A 602 -13.13 28.37 3.52
CA PHE A 602 -12.64 27.19 2.80
C PHE A 602 -13.76 26.15 2.65
N TYR A 603 -14.50 25.85 3.72
CA TYR A 603 -15.63 24.93 3.66
C TYR A 603 -16.80 25.45 2.83
N ALA A 604 -17.02 26.77 2.80
CA ALA A 604 -18.10 27.37 1.99
C ALA A 604 -17.73 27.49 0.50
N LEU A 605 -16.47 27.80 0.18
CA LEU A 605 -16.04 28.12 -1.18
C LEU A 605 -15.49 26.91 -1.94
N ARG A 606 -14.73 26.04 -1.28
CA ARG A 606 -14.09 24.87 -1.92
C ARG A 606 -15.07 23.97 -2.67
N PRO A 607 -16.27 23.65 -2.14
CA PRO A 607 -17.23 22.83 -2.88
C PRO A 607 -17.51 23.35 -4.29
N MET A 608 -17.60 24.67 -4.48
CA MET A 608 -17.86 25.28 -5.80
C MET A 608 -16.78 24.99 -6.85
N PHE A 609 -15.58 24.58 -6.44
CA PHE A 609 -14.45 24.26 -7.32
C PHE A 609 -14.17 22.75 -7.43
N VAL A 610 -14.73 21.93 -6.54
CA VAL A 610 -14.51 20.48 -6.50
C VAL A 610 -15.67 19.73 -7.13
N TYR A 611 -16.88 19.97 -6.63
CA TYR A 611 -18.08 19.25 -7.03
C TYR A 611 -19.29 20.14 -6.74
N SER A 612 -20.25 20.30 -7.67
CA SER A 612 -21.44 21.12 -7.45
C SER A 612 -22.73 20.32 -7.72
N PRO A 613 -23.52 19.98 -6.69
CA PRO A 613 -24.82 19.35 -6.82
C PRO A 613 -25.79 20.23 -7.61
N PRO A 614 -26.79 19.60 -8.28
CA PRO A 614 -27.77 20.34 -9.05
C PRO A 614 -28.62 21.24 -8.15
N PHE A 615 -28.88 22.46 -8.61
CA PHE A 615 -29.76 23.40 -7.93
C PHE A 615 -31.21 22.89 -7.97
N THR A 616 -31.90 22.94 -6.82
CA THR A 616 -33.28 22.45 -6.67
C THR A 616 -34.20 23.52 -6.09
N SER A 617 -35.51 23.29 -6.13
CA SER A 617 -36.51 24.24 -5.59
C SER A 617 -36.29 24.59 -4.12
N ILE A 618 -35.72 23.68 -3.30
CA ILE A 618 -35.41 23.99 -1.89
C ILE A 618 -34.30 25.04 -1.76
N HIS A 619 -33.36 25.12 -2.71
CA HIS A 619 -32.33 26.15 -2.74
C HIS A 619 -32.96 27.52 -3.00
N LEU A 620 -33.91 27.59 -3.93
CA LEU A 620 -34.66 28.82 -4.21
C LEU A 620 -35.48 29.25 -3.00
N ILE A 621 -36.16 28.32 -2.32
CA ILE A 621 -36.92 28.60 -1.09
C ILE A 621 -35.99 29.11 0.01
N ASN A 622 -34.83 28.48 0.23
CA ASN A 622 -33.85 28.92 1.23
C ASN A 622 -33.35 30.33 0.93
N LEU A 623 -32.98 30.61 -0.33
CA LEU A 623 -32.52 31.93 -0.78
C LEU A 623 -33.59 33.01 -0.57
N ILE A 624 -34.82 32.78 -1.05
CA ILE A 624 -35.92 33.75 -0.90
C ILE A 624 -36.24 33.98 0.58
N THR A 625 -36.29 32.92 1.39
CA THR A 625 -36.59 33.02 2.82
C THR A 625 -35.51 33.81 3.56
N GLN A 626 -34.24 33.52 3.32
CA GLN A 626 -33.12 34.23 3.94
C GLN A 626 -33.15 35.73 3.57
N LEU A 627 -33.23 36.06 2.28
CA LEU A 627 -33.26 37.46 1.83
C LEU A 627 -34.48 38.22 2.37
N SER A 628 -35.64 37.57 2.40
CA SER A 628 -36.87 38.17 2.94
C SER A 628 -36.75 38.41 4.45
N PHE A 629 -36.16 37.46 5.18
CA PHE A 629 -35.94 37.57 6.61
C PHE A 629 -34.93 38.68 6.96
N ASP A 630 -33.79 38.72 6.29
CA ASP A 630 -32.76 39.76 6.52
C ASP A 630 -33.31 41.15 6.21
N PHE A 631 -34.09 41.28 5.12
CA PHE A 631 -34.81 42.52 4.81
C PHE A 631 -35.84 42.89 5.88
N ALA A 632 -36.66 41.93 6.33
CA ALA A 632 -37.65 42.19 7.37
C ALA A 632 -37.01 42.60 8.70
N LEU A 633 -35.91 41.94 9.09
CA LEU A 633 -35.18 42.24 10.32
C LEU A 633 -34.57 43.64 10.30
N THR A 634 -33.93 44.03 9.20
CA THR A 634 -33.35 45.37 9.04
C THR A 634 -34.44 46.45 9.07
N LYS A 635 -35.60 46.22 8.42
CA LYS A 635 -36.75 47.12 8.50
C LYS A 635 -37.33 47.23 9.91
N PHE A 636 -37.50 46.11 10.61
CA PHE A 636 -38.01 46.08 11.99
C PHE A 636 -37.07 46.82 12.96
N CYS A 637 -35.77 46.80 12.67
CA CYS A 637 -34.74 47.51 13.44
C CYS A 637 -34.51 48.95 12.97
N GLY A 638 -35.54 49.63 12.45
CA GLY A 638 -35.47 51.04 12.07
C GLY A 638 -34.62 51.33 10.83
N GLY A 639 -34.39 50.33 9.98
CA GLY A 639 -33.51 50.43 8.80
C GLY A 639 -32.03 50.20 9.09
N SER A 640 -31.67 49.84 10.32
CA SER A 640 -30.28 49.55 10.69
C SER A 640 -29.78 48.23 10.08
N LEU A 641 -28.55 48.23 9.57
CA LEU A 641 -27.84 47.04 9.08
C LEU A 641 -27.04 46.32 10.19
N GLN A 642 -26.96 46.87 11.41
CA GLN A 642 -26.23 46.25 12.51
C GLN A 642 -26.69 44.83 12.86
N PRO A 643 -28.00 44.50 12.85
CA PRO A 643 -28.48 43.13 13.08
C PRO A 643 -27.94 42.13 12.03
N PHE A 644 -27.88 42.53 10.77
CA PHE A 644 -27.33 41.70 9.70
C PHE A 644 -25.81 41.52 9.86
N PHE A 645 -25.07 42.60 10.15
CA PHE A 645 -23.64 42.49 10.45
C PHE A 645 -23.35 41.61 11.67
N TYR A 646 -24.24 41.59 12.66
CA TYR A 646 -24.10 40.71 13.81
C TYR A 646 -24.18 39.24 13.39
N PHE A 647 -25.13 38.86 12.53
CA PHE A 647 -25.21 37.50 11.99
C PHE A 647 -23.97 37.12 11.18
N ILE A 648 -23.55 37.96 10.23
CA ILE A 648 -22.37 37.67 9.41
C ILE A 648 -21.09 37.56 10.25
N MET A 649 -20.91 38.47 11.23
CA MET A 649 -19.76 38.44 12.14
C MET A 649 -19.79 37.20 13.03
N SER A 650 -20.97 36.83 13.55
CA SER A 650 -21.15 35.63 14.38
C SER A 650 -20.84 34.35 13.60
N SER A 651 -21.29 34.26 12.34
CA SER A 651 -21.00 33.15 11.43
C SER A 651 -19.53 33.05 11.07
N PHE A 652 -18.87 34.19 10.82
CA PHE A 652 -17.43 34.22 10.56
C PHE A 652 -16.66 33.71 11.78
N LEU A 653 -16.89 34.33 12.94
CA LEU A 653 -16.20 33.99 14.19
C LEU A 653 -16.49 32.55 14.65
N ALA A 654 -17.68 32.02 14.35
CA ALA A 654 -18.04 30.64 14.63
C ALA A 654 -17.04 29.66 14.01
N GLY A 655 -16.71 29.82 12.73
CA GLY A 655 -15.70 29.00 12.05
C GLY A 655 -14.33 29.68 11.94
N SER A 656 -13.94 30.48 12.93
CA SER A 656 -12.59 31.03 13.12
C SER A 656 -11.91 30.37 14.33
N LEU A 657 -11.01 31.09 15.01
CA LEU A 657 -10.37 30.70 16.27
C LEU A 657 -11.36 30.71 17.46
N HIS A 658 -12.44 29.93 17.36
CA HIS A 658 -13.41 29.69 18.42
C HIS A 658 -13.22 28.28 18.99
N PRO A 659 -13.32 28.04 20.31
CA PRO A 659 -13.06 26.73 20.90
C PRO A 659 -13.85 25.57 20.27
N CYS A 660 -15.10 25.82 19.88
CA CYS A 660 -15.92 24.80 19.22
C CYS A 660 -15.46 24.49 17.79
N ALA A 661 -14.86 25.45 17.07
CA ALA A 661 -14.42 25.28 15.68
C ALA A 661 -13.31 24.23 15.50
N GLY A 662 -12.66 23.82 16.59
CA GLY A 662 -11.67 22.76 16.54
C GLY A 662 -12.23 21.43 16.04
N HIS A 663 -13.56 21.23 16.10
CA HIS A 663 -14.21 20.03 15.55
C HIS A 663 -13.90 19.84 14.05
N PHE A 664 -13.92 20.91 13.24
CA PHE A 664 -13.60 20.85 11.80
C PHE A 664 -12.17 20.36 11.48
N ILE A 665 -11.26 20.39 12.45
CA ILE A 665 -9.90 19.85 12.33
C ILE A 665 -9.85 18.47 12.98
N ALA A 666 -10.36 18.39 14.21
CA ALA A 666 -10.35 17.20 15.06
C ALA A 666 -10.97 15.99 14.36
N GLU A 667 -12.01 16.20 13.58
CA GLU A 667 -12.80 15.14 13.00
C GLU A 667 -12.04 14.33 11.94
N HIS A 668 -11.22 14.97 11.09
CA HIS A 668 -10.66 14.32 9.90
C HIS A 668 -9.17 14.59 9.63
N TYR A 669 -8.52 15.48 10.38
CA TYR A 669 -7.06 15.60 10.33
C TYR A 669 -6.44 14.63 11.31
N PHE A 670 -5.43 13.86 10.87
CA PHE A 670 -4.72 12.96 11.78
C PHE A 670 -3.55 13.67 12.46
N PHE A 671 -3.33 13.34 13.73
CA PHE A 671 -2.30 13.95 14.57
C PHE A 671 -1.32 12.85 14.99
N SER A 672 -0.41 12.48 14.08
CA SER A 672 0.64 11.49 14.37
C SER A 672 1.93 12.19 14.85
N LYS A 673 2.68 11.54 15.74
CA LYS A 673 3.99 12.02 16.23
C LYS A 673 3.97 13.38 16.95
N VAL A 674 2.84 13.75 17.58
CA VAL A 674 2.77 14.93 18.46
C VAL A 674 3.41 14.61 19.80
N GLU A 675 4.56 15.23 20.09
CA GLU A 675 5.36 14.93 21.30
C GLU A 675 4.58 15.20 22.61
N ALA A 676 3.66 16.16 22.57
CA ALA A 676 2.84 16.57 23.71
C ALA A 676 1.73 15.56 24.09
N GLY A 677 1.49 14.50 23.31
CA GLY A 677 0.35 13.60 23.49
C GLY A 677 -0.98 14.25 23.09
N GLY A 678 -2.11 13.78 23.60
CA GLY A 678 -3.43 14.41 23.42
C GLY A 678 -4.36 13.71 22.41
N THR A 679 -3.92 12.58 21.86
CA THR A 679 -4.67 11.70 20.94
C THR A 679 -4.83 10.28 21.47
N GLU A 680 -4.36 10.00 22.69
CA GLU A 680 -4.39 8.65 23.29
C GLU A 680 -5.84 8.14 23.39
N SER A 681 -6.00 6.83 23.20
CA SER A 681 -7.30 6.19 23.32
C SER A 681 -7.78 6.13 24.78
N ILE A 682 -9.07 5.91 24.99
CA ILE A 682 -9.64 5.74 26.33
C ILE A 682 -9.03 4.50 27.00
N GLU A 683 -8.85 3.42 26.24
CA GLU A 683 -8.25 2.19 26.75
C GLU A 683 -6.79 2.40 27.20
N GLU A 684 -6.00 3.14 26.43
CA GLU A 684 -4.63 3.49 26.78
C GLU A 684 -4.55 4.30 28.07
N LEU A 685 -5.47 5.25 28.23
CA LEU A 685 -5.55 6.06 29.44
C LEU A 685 -5.83 5.23 30.69
N LYS A 686 -6.81 4.33 30.60
CA LYS A 686 -7.13 3.40 31.69
C LYS A 686 -5.93 2.49 32.04
N LYS A 687 -5.07 2.14 31.07
CA LYS A 687 -3.83 1.38 31.29
C LYS A 687 -2.72 2.25 31.88
N MET A 688 -2.54 3.48 31.41
CA MET A 688 -1.53 4.41 31.93
C MET A 688 -1.78 4.77 33.40
N GLU A 689 -3.04 4.94 33.81
CA GLU A 689 -3.41 5.15 35.22
C GLU A 689 -3.07 3.95 36.12
N LYS A 690 -3.06 2.72 35.56
CA LYS A 690 -2.74 1.49 36.30
C LYS A 690 -1.24 1.18 36.38
N ASP A 691 -0.51 1.36 35.28
CA ASP A 691 0.87 0.83 35.14
C ASP A 691 1.96 1.93 35.19
N GLY A 692 1.59 3.21 35.24
CA GLY A 692 2.50 4.34 35.46
C GLY A 692 3.58 4.56 34.39
N LYS A 693 3.49 3.90 33.22
CA LYS A 693 4.45 4.02 32.11
C LYS A 693 3.75 4.36 30.80
N LYS A 694 4.29 5.36 30.08
CA LYS A 694 3.92 5.69 28.70
C LYS A 694 4.45 4.57 27.78
N GLN A 695 3.57 3.67 27.35
CA GLN A 695 3.89 2.68 26.32
C GLN A 695 3.87 3.34 24.93
N PRO A 696 4.65 2.84 23.95
CA PRO A 696 4.56 3.30 22.56
C PRO A 696 3.15 3.04 22.01
N HIS A 697 2.65 3.96 21.20
CA HIS A 697 1.26 3.95 20.74
C HIS A 697 1.08 2.81 19.71
N PRO A 698 0.11 1.89 19.86
CA PRO A 698 -0.08 0.75 18.95
C PRO A 698 -0.33 1.18 17.49
N LEU A 699 -0.84 2.40 17.28
CA LEU A 699 -1.04 2.96 15.94
C LEU A 699 0.20 3.64 15.35
N ASP A 700 1.33 3.74 16.06
CA ASP A 700 2.57 4.32 15.50
C ASP A 700 3.10 3.52 14.29
N SER A 701 2.67 2.26 14.15
CA SER A 701 3.01 1.35 13.05
C SER A 701 1.84 0.99 12.14
N LEU A 702 0.64 1.55 12.35
CA LEU A 702 -0.58 1.23 11.59
C LEU A 702 -0.97 2.40 10.67
N PRO A 703 -1.85 2.18 9.66
CA PRO A 703 -2.34 3.24 8.81
C PRO A 703 -2.92 4.41 9.62
N PRO A 704 -2.73 5.66 9.19
CA PRO A 704 -3.18 6.83 9.95
C PRO A 704 -4.70 6.75 10.16
N PRO A 705 -5.19 6.93 11.40
CA PRO A 705 -6.62 6.94 11.69
C PRO A 705 -7.28 8.13 10.97
N GLU A 706 -8.40 7.86 10.32
CA GLU A 706 -9.08 8.82 9.43
C GLU A 706 -10.09 9.69 10.16
N THR A 707 -10.48 9.29 11.37
CA THR A 707 -11.54 9.93 12.12
C THR A 707 -11.27 9.83 13.61
N TYR A 708 -11.38 10.96 14.32
CA TYR A 708 -11.17 11.03 15.77
C TYR A 708 -12.43 11.51 16.46
N SER A 709 -12.69 10.92 17.64
CA SER A 709 -13.75 11.39 18.53
C SER A 709 -13.19 12.34 19.60
N TYR A 710 -14.06 13.13 20.19
CA TYR A 710 -13.86 14.03 21.32
C TYR A 710 -15.03 13.84 22.30
N TYR A 711 -14.71 13.49 23.54
CA TYR A 711 -15.70 13.20 24.58
C TYR A 711 -15.81 14.30 25.65
N GLY A 712 -15.24 15.49 25.38
CA GLY A 712 -15.17 16.56 26.36
C GLY A 712 -16.42 17.45 26.43
N PRO A 713 -16.40 18.47 27.32
CA PRO A 713 -17.60 19.22 27.69
C PRO A 713 -18.19 20.10 26.59
N LEU A 714 -17.43 20.46 25.55
CA LEU A 714 -17.95 21.31 24.48
C LEU A 714 -19.07 20.65 23.67
N ASN A 715 -19.18 19.31 23.72
CA ASN A 715 -20.27 18.54 23.11
C ASN A 715 -21.67 19.01 23.53
N ILE A 716 -21.82 19.56 24.73
CA ILE A 716 -23.11 20.09 25.22
C ILE A 716 -23.63 21.24 24.35
N LEU A 717 -22.74 21.97 23.68
CA LEU A 717 -23.08 23.10 22.82
C LEU A 717 -23.23 22.68 21.36
N THR A 718 -22.78 21.49 21.00
CA THR A 718 -22.52 21.05 19.61
C THR A 718 -23.19 19.73 19.27
N TYR A 719 -24.36 19.45 19.85
CA TYR A 719 -25.15 18.24 19.57
C TYR A 719 -24.29 16.97 19.63
N ASN A 720 -23.41 16.85 20.62
CA ASN A 720 -22.54 15.69 20.80
C ASN A 720 -21.74 15.24 19.56
N VAL A 721 -21.52 16.12 18.56
CA VAL A 721 -20.84 15.78 17.30
C VAL A 721 -19.42 15.26 17.52
N GLY A 722 -18.79 15.63 18.64
CA GLY A 722 -17.49 15.08 19.02
C GLY A 722 -17.49 13.55 19.13
N LEU A 723 -18.63 12.89 19.34
CA LEU A 723 -18.74 11.43 19.14
C LEU A 723 -18.79 11.10 17.64
N HIS A 724 -17.72 11.48 16.94
CA HIS A 724 -17.71 11.56 15.49
C HIS A 724 -17.57 10.20 14.83
N ASN A 725 -16.76 9.30 15.41
CA ASN A 725 -16.71 7.91 14.96
C ASN A 725 -18.08 7.23 15.09
N GLU A 726 -18.76 7.41 16.22
CA GLU A 726 -20.11 6.92 16.48
C GLU A 726 -21.11 7.47 15.47
N HIS A 727 -21.04 8.79 15.21
CA HIS A 727 -21.88 9.46 14.23
C HIS A 727 -21.65 8.95 12.80
N HIS A 728 -20.40 8.82 12.35
CA HIS A 728 -20.09 8.27 11.03
C HIS A 728 -20.48 6.79 10.88
N ASP A 729 -20.31 6.00 11.94
CA ASP A 729 -20.73 4.61 11.97
C ASP A 729 -22.25 4.47 11.96
N PHE A 730 -22.99 5.36 12.62
CA PHE A 730 -24.44 5.30 12.68
C PHE A 730 -25.09 6.69 12.52
N PRO A 731 -25.13 7.26 11.29
CA PRO A 731 -25.66 8.60 11.05
C PRO A 731 -27.18 8.72 11.24
N ALA A 732 -27.85 7.61 11.52
CA ALA A 732 -29.29 7.55 11.80
C ALA A 732 -29.60 7.51 13.32
N ILE A 733 -28.58 7.49 14.17
CA ILE A 733 -28.71 7.60 15.63
C ILE A 733 -28.57 9.07 16.01
N PRO A 734 -29.57 9.66 16.69
CA PRO A 734 -29.53 11.07 17.02
C PRO A 734 -28.52 11.38 18.11
N TRP A 735 -28.09 12.64 18.14
CA TRP A 735 -27.08 13.16 19.06
C TRP A 735 -27.31 12.85 20.55
N THR A 736 -28.57 12.80 21.00
CA THR A 736 -28.95 12.48 22.40
C THR A 736 -28.60 11.05 22.80
N LYS A 737 -28.43 10.16 21.81
CA LYS A 737 -28.20 8.73 22.01
C LYS A 737 -26.79 8.27 21.63
N LEU A 738 -25.93 9.16 21.12
CA LEU A 738 -24.55 8.80 20.75
C LEU A 738 -23.74 8.26 21.94
N TYR A 739 -23.91 8.84 23.14
CA TYR A 739 -23.27 8.30 24.35
C TYR A 739 -23.80 6.91 24.72
N THR A 740 -25.07 6.62 24.47
CA THR A 740 -25.62 5.27 24.67
C THR A 740 -25.04 4.28 23.66
N LEU A 741 -24.90 4.68 22.39
CA LEU A 741 -24.21 3.87 21.38
C LEU A 741 -22.78 3.56 21.81
N HIS A 742 -22.02 4.57 22.24
CA HIS A 742 -20.67 4.41 22.76
C HIS A 742 -20.62 3.42 23.93
N GLN A 743 -21.56 3.49 24.87
CA GLN A 743 -21.62 2.58 26.01
C GLN A 743 -21.92 1.13 25.60
N ILE A 744 -22.81 0.91 24.63
CA ILE A 744 -23.16 -0.43 24.15
C ILE A 744 -21.97 -1.07 23.43
N ALA A 745 -21.30 -0.32 22.55
CA ALA A 745 -20.24 -0.82 21.67
C ALA A 745 -18.85 -0.30 22.06
N SER A 746 -18.61 -0.12 23.36
CA SER A 746 -17.40 0.53 23.90
C SER A 746 -16.10 -0.15 23.44
N GLU A 747 -16.11 -1.47 23.25
CA GLU A 747 -14.96 -2.23 22.77
C GLU A 747 -14.55 -1.91 21.32
N PHE A 748 -15.45 -1.31 20.53
CA PHE A 748 -15.15 -0.85 19.18
C PHE A 748 -14.66 0.60 19.13
N TYR A 749 -14.93 1.39 20.18
CA TYR A 749 -14.64 2.83 20.24
C TYR A 749 -13.50 3.20 21.20
N GLU A 750 -13.43 2.58 22.37
CA GLU A 750 -12.40 2.86 23.38
C GLU A 750 -10.95 2.58 22.92
N PRO A 751 -10.69 1.61 22.03
CA PRO A 751 -9.35 1.42 21.45
C PRO A 751 -8.98 2.49 20.41
N LEU A 752 -9.94 3.24 19.87
CA LEU A 752 -9.70 4.25 18.83
C LEU A 752 -9.09 5.53 19.44
N PRO A 753 -8.25 6.24 18.68
CA PRO A 753 -7.64 7.47 19.15
C PRO A 753 -8.69 8.58 19.25
N CYS A 754 -8.52 9.46 20.24
CA CYS A 754 -9.48 10.52 20.52
C CYS A 754 -8.80 11.81 20.94
N HIS A 755 -9.39 12.95 20.57
CA HIS A 755 -8.93 14.26 21.02
C HIS A 755 -9.50 14.59 22.39
N ARG A 756 -8.68 15.24 23.23
CA ARG A 756 -9.11 15.67 24.58
C ARG A 756 -9.59 17.10 24.67
N SER A 757 -9.24 17.93 23.70
CA SER A 757 -9.59 19.35 23.69
C SER A 757 -9.54 19.92 22.28
N TRP A 758 -10.65 20.47 21.81
CA TRP A 758 -10.70 21.17 20.52
C TRP A 758 -9.87 22.46 20.51
N THR A 759 -9.73 23.14 21.65
CA THR A 759 -8.82 24.29 21.76
C THR A 759 -7.36 23.83 21.58
N TRP A 760 -7.00 22.68 22.16
CA TRP A 760 -5.68 22.09 21.95
C TRP A 760 -5.48 21.66 20.49
N VAL A 761 -6.50 21.08 19.84
CA VAL A 761 -6.44 20.74 18.41
C VAL A 761 -6.12 21.96 17.55
N ILE A 762 -6.82 23.09 17.73
CA ILE A 762 -6.53 24.34 16.99
C ILE A 762 -5.10 24.80 17.25
N TRP A 763 -4.70 24.84 18.52
CA TRP A 763 -3.37 25.29 18.91
C TRP A 763 -2.26 24.42 18.31
N THR A 764 -2.37 23.11 18.45
CA THR A 764 -1.42 22.13 17.94
C THR A 764 -1.39 22.13 16.42
N PHE A 765 -2.54 22.23 15.76
CA PHE A 765 -2.60 22.35 14.30
C PHE A 765 -1.81 23.55 13.81
N ILE A 766 -1.90 24.71 14.47
CA ILE A 766 -1.16 25.91 14.08
C ILE A 766 0.34 25.80 14.42
N MET A 767 0.66 25.36 15.63
CA MET A 767 2.00 25.49 16.22
C MET A 767 2.92 24.29 15.97
N ASP A 768 2.39 23.08 15.88
CA ASP A 768 3.18 21.88 15.66
C ASP A 768 3.57 21.77 14.18
N LYS A 769 4.82 21.42 13.90
CA LYS A 769 5.33 21.26 12.52
C LYS A 769 4.97 19.90 11.91
N ASN A 770 4.58 18.93 12.72
CA ASN A 770 4.23 17.57 12.30
C ASN A 770 2.73 17.43 11.96
N VAL A 771 1.93 18.45 12.25
CA VAL A 771 0.50 18.49 11.96
C VAL A 771 0.21 19.69 11.07
N GLY A 772 -0.57 19.51 10.01
CA GLY A 772 -0.82 20.58 9.08
C GLY A 772 -1.80 20.23 7.97
N MET A 773 -1.77 21.01 6.90
CA MET A 773 -2.74 20.92 5.83
C MET A 773 -2.68 19.58 5.08
N TRP A 774 -1.51 18.94 5.05
CA TRP A 774 -1.27 17.63 4.45
C TRP A 774 -1.75 16.45 5.30
N CYS A 775 -2.12 16.68 6.56
CA CYS A 775 -2.48 15.62 7.49
C CYS A 775 -3.93 15.11 7.30
N ARG A 776 -4.31 14.78 6.06
CA ARG A 776 -5.60 14.19 5.68
C ARG A 776 -5.40 12.88 4.95
N VAL A 777 -6.37 11.97 5.09
CA VAL A 777 -6.41 10.71 4.35
C VAL A 777 -7.24 10.88 3.07
N LYS A 778 -6.69 10.46 1.92
CA LYS A 778 -7.30 10.52 0.60
C LYS A 778 -7.42 9.13 -0.04
N ARG A 779 -8.35 9.00 -0.97
CA ARG A 779 -8.64 7.81 -1.79
C ARG A 779 -8.82 8.21 -3.23
N ALA A 780 -8.34 7.36 -4.14
CA ALA A 780 -8.45 7.58 -5.58
C ALA A 780 -9.81 7.14 -6.15
N GLN A 781 -10.43 6.11 -5.58
CA GLN A 781 -11.68 5.50 -6.04
C GLN A 781 -12.53 5.03 -4.86
N GLY A 782 -13.83 4.78 -5.11
CA GLY A 782 -14.84 4.48 -4.09
C GLY A 782 -15.83 5.62 -3.89
N GLY A 783 -16.96 5.38 -3.21
CA GLY A 783 -17.94 6.43 -2.91
C GLY A 783 -19.12 6.56 -3.89
N ARG A 784 -20.16 7.27 -3.46
CA ARG A 784 -21.41 7.49 -4.21
C ARG A 784 -21.92 8.91 -3.95
N ILE A 785 -22.24 9.61 -5.03
CA ILE A 785 -22.87 10.95 -4.98
C ILE A 785 -24.31 10.83 -4.45
N VAL A 786 -24.68 11.70 -3.51
CA VAL A 786 -26.07 11.78 -3.01
C VAL A 786 -26.85 12.87 -3.75
N GLY A 787 -27.85 12.46 -4.55
CA GLY A 787 -28.77 13.37 -5.23
C GLY A 787 -28.53 13.56 -6.74
N GLY A 788 -27.60 12.83 -7.34
CA GLY A 788 -27.43 12.76 -8.80
C GLY A 788 -28.52 11.88 -9.44
N SER A 789 -29.27 12.42 -10.41
CA SER A 789 -30.16 11.60 -11.23
C SER A 789 -29.32 10.70 -12.12
N ALA A 790 -29.48 9.38 -12.02
CA ALA A 790 -28.98 8.44 -13.02
C ALA A 790 -29.80 8.63 -14.30
N LYS A 791 -29.35 9.53 -15.18
CA LYS A 791 -29.78 9.56 -16.58
C LYS A 791 -28.74 8.82 -17.40
N THR A 792 -29.12 7.64 -17.86
CA THR A 792 -28.53 6.99 -19.03
C THR A 792 -28.78 7.86 -20.25
N ASP A 793 -27.79 8.66 -20.68
CA ASP A 793 -27.86 9.38 -21.96
C ASP A 793 -26.83 8.79 -22.93
N LYS A 794 -27.37 8.09 -23.95
CA LYS A 794 -26.73 7.88 -25.25
C LYS A 794 -26.70 9.25 -25.96
N ASN A 795 -25.56 9.58 -26.57
CA ASN A 795 -25.25 10.78 -27.37
C ASN A 795 -24.89 12.07 -26.61
N SER A 796 -23.60 12.23 -26.32
CA SER A 796 -22.90 13.51 -26.55
C SER A 796 -21.43 13.24 -26.85
N GLY A 797 -21.02 13.49 -28.09
CA GLY A 797 -19.63 13.42 -28.50
C GLY A 797 -18.85 14.66 -28.08
N ARG A 798 -17.59 14.41 -27.66
CA ARG A 798 -16.43 15.31 -27.68
C ARG A 798 -16.29 16.32 -26.52
N SER A 799 -15.67 15.88 -25.43
CA SER A 799 -14.47 16.46 -24.76
C SER A 799 -14.38 16.03 -23.29
N GLY A 800 -13.19 15.61 -22.83
CA GLY A 800 -12.86 15.32 -21.43
C GLY A 800 -13.04 13.85 -21.02
N GLU A 801 -12.03 13.26 -20.39
CA GLU A 801 -11.81 11.83 -20.21
C GLU A 801 -12.93 11.11 -19.45
N THR A 802 -13.35 9.97 -20.01
CA THR A 802 -14.39 9.11 -19.47
C THR A 802 -13.77 8.03 -18.59
N ILE A 803 -14.02 8.14 -17.29
CA ILE A 803 -13.74 7.09 -16.30
C ILE A 803 -14.69 5.93 -16.59
N SER A 804 -14.15 4.78 -17.03
CA SER A 804 -14.96 3.61 -17.33
C SER A 804 -15.41 2.93 -16.03
N ALA A 805 -16.72 2.88 -15.81
CA ALA A 805 -17.33 2.01 -14.81
C ALA A 805 -17.52 0.62 -15.43
N ALA A 806 -16.50 -0.24 -15.31
CA ALA A 806 -16.55 -1.62 -15.76
C ALA A 806 -15.69 -2.53 -14.87
N SER A 807 -16.11 -2.73 -13.61
CA SER A 807 -15.57 -3.81 -12.75
C SER A 807 -16.47 -4.18 -11.56
N ALA A 808 -17.79 -4.03 -11.68
CA ALA A 808 -18.72 -4.64 -10.72
C ALA A 808 -19.19 -5.98 -11.29
N GLY A 809 -18.60 -7.07 -10.79
CA GLY A 809 -19.03 -8.44 -11.11
C GLY A 809 -20.46 -8.71 -10.63
N PRO A 810 -21.17 -9.67 -11.25
CA PRO A 810 -22.56 -9.97 -10.92
C PRO A 810 -22.64 -11.03 -9.82
N ASP A 811 -22.37 -10.67 -8.56
CA ASP A 811 -22.57 -11.58 -7.41
C ASP A 811 -22.97 -10.81 -6.14
N GLU A 812 -24.14 -10.17 -6.14
CA GLU A 812 -24.87 -9.83 -4.91
C GLU A 812 -26.38 -9.97 -5.13
N ALA A 813 -26.80 -11.21 -5.33
CA ALA A 813 -28.20 -11.62 -5.23
C ALA A 813 -28.29 -12.77 -4.23
N GLY A 814 -28.27 -12.46 -2.94
CA GLY A 814 -28.44 -13.46 -1.88
C GLY A 814 -28.34 -12.85 -0.49
N ASP A 815 -29.49 -12.70 0.17
CA ASP A 815 -29.68 -12.54 1.61
C ASP A 815 -28.78 -11.55 2.38
N GLY A 816 -29.23 -10.28 2.42
CA GLY A 816 -28.72 -9.27 3.34
C GLY A 816 -29.55 -7.99 3.26
N TRP A 817 -30.07 -7.54 4.39
CA TRP A 817 -30.88 -6.34 4.63
C TRP A 817 -30.64 -5.17 3.63
N LYS A 818 -31.73 -4.62 3.08
CA LYS A 818 -31.66 -3.45 2.17
C LYS A 818 -31.09 -2.25 2.92
N GLU A 819 -29.82 -1.92 2.60
CA GLU A 819 -29.04 -0.78 3.10
C GLU A 819 -29.78 0.57 3.00
N SER A 820 -30.80 0.67 2.12
CA SER A 820 -31.68 1.84 1.97
C SER A 820 -32.67 2.08 3.11
N GLU A 821 -32.96 1.08 3.95
CA GLU A 821 -33.92 1.18 5.06
C GLU A 821 -33.27 1.59 6.38
N LEU A 822 -31.95 1.44 6.51
CA LEU A 822 -31.17 1.91 7.67
C LEU A 822 -30.60 3.34 7.47
N GLN A 823 -30.62 3.86 6.23
CA GLN A 823 -30.14 5.20 5.88
C GLN A 823 -31.27 6.23 5.62
N ASN A 824 -32.55 5.85 5.74
CA ASN A 824 -33.70 6.74 5.49
C ASN A 824 -34.58 6.96 6.72
#